data_AF-A0A0F6AER6-F1
#
_entry.id   AF-A0A0F6AER6-F1
#
_cell.length_a   1.000
_cell.length_b   1.000
_cell.length_c   1.000
_cell.angle_alpha   90.00
_cell.angle_beta   90.00
_cell.angle_gamma   90.00
#
_symmetry.space_group_name_H-M   'P 1'
#
loop_
_entity.id
_entity.type
_entity.pdbx_description
1 polymer ?
#
loop_
_entity_poly.entity_id
_entity_poly.type
_entity_poly.pdbx_seq_one_letter_code
_entity_poly.pdbx_strand_id
1 'polypeptide(L)'
;MIKFKQSSIAFALSLVLAGCGGGSDSPSKESVASETLTNPKGKTFSELDTAANSLLKSRYTGLDNNSEINLELVQKTVTHLLDDSASSFTDFDFPGIQNHIKSNGSIEGTERCDNGGTVIYSGSASESGSGIISAKFINCANYDYATITGNITVKSSVETNEIGIYFDALEMSDRREQQKLTGSFKATQTDTVYVTQNILLEDKNGSQVVSQLSVEGLKYDDGYNQSLSLSGTVKFGDSGIVTVDATDLKGYSPSFLEGDIKISGINSSATISFNDTYPVFYQDVDLDNENDLGAYIMSIRDYVAGNYTDLNPVPLNILSLPPSVSSPYFYGNSPDTTMPITVEGGSYSDPDTAIEDLVVSFEWYVNDELVEGQYTNTLPAGVAVFGDVLEVAMKVSDGANSVLSYRTSITLADAPNQIEISGLPDTLSANQHVVFTAKVVDPDNKLETSTSALTSAPAGATIDENGQISWTTPSEMLFSSQDYFFTFSSADEQNPSEASFTVTVNSPGSLPIARSGIEVPKKSNNILINDFDGDDKNEILTTDHFNRVMLITYNNGTPEQKWLYPYALPTEGRIKQVFAVNTDDDSEKEIYVLTENGLSVIDNLNSEARKLLTFEEDAVSGALEDTNNDGIPELAVFLTNEKHSNSTNTLAIYSLEKPQQPLFETNSDNAHTVRFGNVDTDENLELIVSSGLVYDTATWENEWLSGYSFGYNDIITADINGDGIEEIIGNNNGVTVYSVVDKAQIANLDSQYNNCQITAANLDNDVSDELIVGNCHWGKVHAYNFDSGNTFTEIWNVDVIDNDTVSTQVGDSDNDGKLELVWGAGVYHSGADELITADIDGESFSIRQDKIAPQLDRFVSAGWAKKAGNTEKAVFFVPRSNSGSGGGRIVQMDKNGQFTPSDEVSTNWNNDQSVITADFNNDGLSELLVPDTALYNTSLAIMDLSTYDISYQLPIDSNDALISVGAADVNGDNVADAIYSTHNYVKVVDVYNQSLISNFSVSDHLNDFSIAANSSVDMVVASNSLNLLTLTDGSFAKNDTIEKACMQVEYFNFDSDAALEVACLYQESIFYGGDTTSLIVYEINDGKFEQVHQKQLNVNVIDFVVSPVTESNQELILVTQGGGDEWDEPTHANIIFTDSFGSKISRSPDLLGSPSKDALKVRLDDKGKLNLLLSTSVAMYQIH
;
A
#
# COMPACT_ATOMS: atom_id res chain seq x y z
N MET A 1 -22.64 -68.20 9.37
CA MET A 1 -22.37 -67.57 10.68
C MET A 1 -21.29 -66.49 10.61
N ILE A 2 -20.10 -66.74 10.04
CA ILE A 2 -18.95 -65.79 10.11
C ILE A 2 -19.24 -64.37 9.55
N LYS A 3 -20.24 -64.22 8.66
CA LYS A 3 -20.62 -62.95 8.00
C LYS A 3 -21.28 -61.89 8.89
N PHE A 4 -22.03 -62.30 9.92
CA PHE A 4 -22.63 -61.42 10.92
C PHE A 4 -22.12 -61.89 12.27
N LYS A 5 -21.14 -61.18 12.84
CA LYS A 5 -20.56 -61.56 14.14
C LYS A 5 -21.40 -61.12 15.33
N GLN A 6 -22.14 -60.01 15.20
CA GLN A 6 -22.79 -59.34 16.33
C GLN A 6 -24.15 -58.70 15.97
N SER A 7 -25.03 -59.45 15.32
CA SER A 7 -26.43 -59.35 15.76
C SER A 7 -26.63 -60.35 16.90
N SER A 8 -27.58 -60.10 17.81
CA SER A 8 -27.72 -60.90 19.02
C SER A 8 -27.90 -62.42 18.72
N ILE A 9 -28.44 -62.75 17.54
CA ILE A 9 -28.44 -64.07 16.85
C ILE A 9 -27.16 -64.91 17.05
N ALA A 10 -25.98 -64.28 17.13
CA ALA A 10 -24.69 -64.96 17.25
C ALA A 10 -24.54 -65.80 18.54
N PHE A 11 -25.36 -65.59 19.57
CA PHE A 11 -25.26 -66.24 20.88
C PHE A 11 -25.41 -67.76 20.92
N ALA A 12 -26.12 -68.33 19.95
CA ALA A 12 -26.91 -69.53 20.24
C ALA A 12 -26.15 -70.88 20.25
N LEU A 13 -24.80 -70.90 20.16
CA LEU A 13 -24.05 -72.12 19.78
C LEU A 13 -22.75 -72.49 20.54
N SER A 14 -22.26 -71.73 21.52
CA SER A 14 -20.96 -72.02 22.17
C SER A 14 -20.96 -73.17 23.21
N LEU A 15 -22.12 -73.63 23.70
CA LEU A 15 -22.22 -74.27 25.03
C LEU A 15 -22.87 -75.67 25.05
N VAL A 16 -22.11 -76.73 25.41
CA VAL A 16 -22.64 -78.12 25.57
C VAL A 16 -21.94 -78.90 26.71
N LEU A 17 -22.71 -79.77 27.38
CA LEU A 17 -22.36 -80.75 28.45
C LEU A 17 -22.22 -80.19 29.89
N ALA A 18 -22.95 -80.76 30.87
CA ALA A 18 -22.45 -80.84 32.26
C ALA A 18 -23.47 -80.73 33.46
N GLY A 19 -23.80 -81.78 34.26
CA GLY A 19 -24.50 -81.59 35.57
C GLY A 19 -25.30 -82.77 36.24
N CYS A 20 -25.85 -82.61 37.48
CA CYS A 20 -27.00 -83.35 38.11
C CYS A 20 -27.29 -82.91 39.57
N GLY A 21 -28.50 -82.68 40.13
CA GLY A 21 -29.87 -82.72 39.56
C GLY A 21 -31.05 -81.86 40.12
N GLY A 22 -31.02 -81.18 41.28
CA GLY A 22 -31.91 -80.00 41.57
C GLY A 22 -33.23 -80.16 42.37
N GLY A 23 -33.62 -79.08 43.10
CA GLY A 23 -34.93 -78.82 43.78
C GLY A 23 -34.84 -77.66 44.81
N SER A 24 -35.90 -77.00 45.32
CA SER A 24 -37.36 -76.97 44.99
C SER A 24 -38.07 -75.72 45.61
N ASP A 25 -39.40 -75.61 45.41
CA ASP A 25 -40.42 -74.72 46.05
C ASP A 25 -40.53 -73.23 45.56
N SER A 26 -41.78 -72.72 45.48
CA SER A 26 -42.26 -71.85 44.37
C SER A 26 -43.12 -70.61 44.73
N PRO A 27 -43.06 -69.47 43.96
CA PRO A 27 -44.04 -68.37 44.04
C PRO A 27 -44.46 -67.65 42.71
N SER A 28 -45.64 -66.99 42.72
CA SER A 28 -46.09 -65.85 41.86
C SER A 28 -46.11 -66.03 40.31
N LYS A 29 -46.55 -65.04 39.52
CA LYS A 29 -46.96 -65.21 38.09
C LYS A 29 -45.90 -64.84 37.03
N GLU A 30 -45.30 -63.64 37.07
CA GLU A 30 -44.08 -63.37 36.28
C GLU A 30 -42.98 -64.33 36.75
N SER A 31 -42.88 -64.51 38.07
CA SER A 31 -41.98 -65.48 38.66
C SER A 31 -42.34 -66.95 38.36
N VAL A 32 -43.51 -67.29 37.81
CA VAL A 32 -43.78 -68.63 37.25
C VAL A 32 -43.19 -68.78 35.84
N ALA A 33 -43.09 -67.71 35.05
CA ALA A 33 -42.34 -67.72 33.81
C ALA A 33 -40.82 -67.75 34.10
N SER A 34 -40.34 -66.94 35.05
CA SER A 34 -38.97 -66.99 35.58
C SER A 34 -38.64 -68.36 36.19
N GLU A 35 -39.52 -68.97 36.98
CA GLU A 35 -39.33 -70.33 37.55
C GLU A 35 -39.36 -71.40 36.46
N THR A 36 -40.18 -71.23 35.41
CA THR A 36 -40.18 -72.13 34.25
C THR A 36 -38.86 -72.09 33.47
N LEU A 37 -38.16 -70.95 33.45
CA LEU A 37 -36.82 -70.85 32.87
C LEU A 37 -35.72 -71.29 33.85
N THR A 38 -35.72 -70.80 35.10
CA THR A 38 -34.67 -71.05 36.12
C THR A 38 -34.69 -72.45 36.75
N ASN A 39 -35.83 -73.15 36.69
CA ASN A 39 -35.98 -74.56 37.07
C ASN A 39 -36.66 -75.36 35.93
N PRO A 40 -35.98 -75.51 34.78
CA PRO A 40 -36.62 -75.91 33.52
C PRO A 40 -36.72 -77.44 33.34
N LYS A 41 -36.48 -78.21 34.40
CA LYS A 41 -36.31 -79.66 34.31
C LYS A 41 -37.58 -80.37 33.87
N GLY A 42 -37.55 -80.92 32.66
CA GLY A 42 -38.70 -81.59 32.01
C GLY A 42 -39.55 -80.71 31.10
N LYS A 43 -39.20 -79.43 30.92
CA LYS A 43 -39.93 -78.49 30.05
C LYS A 43 -39.70 -78.74 28.55
N THR A 44 -40.75 -78.52 27.76
CA THR A 44 -40.74 -78.54 26.29
C THR A 44 -40.27 -77.21 25.70
N PHE A 45 -39.86 -77.18 24.42
CA PHE A 45 -39.50 -75.90 23.74
C PHE A 45 -40.66 -74.90 23.82
N SER A 46 -41.88 -75.30 23.42
CA SER A 46 -43.06 -74.44 23.40
C SER A 46 -43.43 -73.85 24.77
N GLU A 47 -43.20 -74.55 25.89
CA GLU A 47 -43.37 -73.98 27.23
C GLU A 47 -42.37 -72.86 27.54
N LEU A 48 -41.12 -73.02 27.09
CA LEU A 48 -40.03 -72.06 27.30
C LEU A 48 -40.17 -70.86 26.36
N ASP A 49 -40.53 -71.09 25.10
CA ASP A 49 -40.90 -70.06 24.12
C ASP A 49 -42.06 -69.21 24.67
N THR A 50 -43.08 -69.86 25.25
CA THR A 50 -44.22 -69.17 25.87
C THR A 50 -43.80 -68.40 27.12
N ALA A 51 -42.91 -68.94 27.95
CA ALA A 51 -42.39 -68.26 29.14
C ALA A 51 -41.57 -67.01 28.77
N ALA A 52 -40.58 -67.16 27.88
CA ALA A 52 -39.72 -66.06 27.42
C ALA A 52 -40.51 -64.95 26.71
N ASN A 53 -41.45 -65.31 25.82
CA ASN A 53 -42.34 -64.34 25.16
C ASN A 53 -43.28 -63.65 26.16
N SER A 54 -43.71 -64.35 27.23
CA SER A 54 -44.49 -63.73 28.31
C SER A 54 -43.66 -62.72 29.11
N LEU A 55 -42.41 -63.05 29.44
CA LEU A 55 -41.50 -62.14 30.15
C LEU A 55 -41.19 -60.89 29.30
N LEU A 56 -40.85 -61.09 28.03
CA LEU A 56 -40.61 -60.02 27.05
C LEU A 56 -41.81 -59.07 26.98
N LYS A 57 -43.02 -59.61 26.80
CA LYS A 57 -44.26 -58.81 26.74
C LYS A 57 -44.67 -58.15 28.05
N SER A 58 -44.21 -58.64 29.20
CA SER A 58 -44.44 -58.00 30.51
C SER A 58 -43.41 -56.94 30.87
N ARG A 59 -42.23 -56.95 30.22
CA ARG A 59 -41.11 -56.03 30.50
C ARG A 59 -40.95 -54.92 29.49
N TYR A 60 -41.40 -55.12 28.24
CA TYR A 60 -41.43 -54.06 27.25
C TYR A 60 -42.50 -53.00 27.56
N THR A 61 -42.13 -51.73 27.55
CA THR A 61 -42.99 -50.58 27.91
C THR A 61 -43.03 -49.45 26.88
N GLY A 62 -42.31 -49.58 25.76
CA GLY A 62 -42.23 -48.56 24.69
C GLY A 62 -43.38 -48.56 23.67
N LEU A 63 -43.22 -47.77 22.60
CA LEU A 63 -44.22 -47.56 21.55
C LEU A 63 -44.56 -48.83 20.74
N ASP A 64 -45.84 -49.02 20.39
CA ASP A 64 -46.36 -50.22 19.68
C ASP A 64 -47.06 -49.86 18.34
N ASN A 65 -46.57 -48.82 17.67
CA ASN A 65 -47.05 -48.34 16.36
C ASN A 65 -45.91 -48.34 15.34
N ASN A 66 -46.24 -48.43 14.04
CA ASN A 66 -45.27 -48.27 12.96
C ASN A 66 -44.70 -46.85 12.90
N SER A 67 -43.41 -46.74 12.59
CA SER A 67 -42.66 -45.50 12.49
C SER A 67 -42.77 -44.83 11.11
N GLU A 68 -42.53 -43.53 11.06
CA GLU A 68 -42.16 -42.80 9.84
C GLU A 68 -40.64 -42.86 9.65
N ILE A 69 -40.16 -42.97 8.40
CA ILE A 69 -38.72 -43.14 8.12
C ILE A 69 -38.03 -41.78 8.00
N ASN A 70 -36.97 -41.59 8.79
CA ASN A 70 -36.03 -40.47 8.72
C ASN A 70 -34.58 -40.97 8.86
N LEU A 71 -33.60 -40.11 8.56
CA LEU A 71 -32.18 -40.47 8.53
C LEU A 71 -31.68 -41.05 9.87
N GLU A 72 -32.04 -40.43 11.00
CA GLU A 72 -31.68 -40.90 12.34
C GLU A 72 -32.20 -42.32 12.61
N LEU A 73 -33.46 -42.60 12.29
CA LEU A 73 -34.06 -43.92 12.49
C LEU A 73 -33.48 -44.96 11.53
N VAL A 74 -33.11 -44.58 10.30
CA VAL A 74 -32.40 -45.48 9.37
C VAL A 74 -31.03 -45.82 9.94
N GLN A 75 -30.22 -44.82 10.31
CA GLN A 75 -28.89 -45.02 10.89
C GLN A 75 -28.98 -45.90 12.15
N LYS A 76 -29.86 -45.56 13.10
CA LYS A 76 -30.15 -46.33 14.32
C LYS A 76 -30.59 -47.78 14.04
N THR A 77 -31.36 -48.01 12.98
CA THR A 77 -31.76 -49.36 12.55
C THR A 77 -30.60 -50.12 11.92
N VAL A 78 -29.81 -49.48 11.05
CA VAL A 78 -28.62 -50.09 10.42
C VAL A 78 -27.57 -50.42 11.47
N THR A 79 -27.29 -49.53 12.42
CA THR A 79 -26.40 -49.78 13.57
C THR A 79 -26.89 -50.97 14.40
N HIS A 80 -28.17 -51.03 14.77
CA HIS A 80 -28.74 -52.19 15.50
C HIS A 80 -28.64 -53.53 14.75
N LEU A 81 -28.52 -53.50 13.42
CA LEU A 81 -28.37 -54.70 12.58
C LEU A 81 -26.90 -55.08 12.31
N LEU A 82 -26.00 -54.09 12.23
CA LEU A 82 -24.67 -54.23 11.63
C LEU A 82 -23.47 -53.95 12.55
N ASP A 83 -23.65 -53.28 13.68
CA ASP A 83 -22.56 -52.90 14.59
C ASP A 83 -21.78 -54.13 15.13
N ASP A 84 -20.46 -53.98 15.27
CA ASP A 84 -19.54 -54.99 15.81
C ASP A 84 -18.84 -54.56 17.11
N SER A 85 -19.40 -53.57 17.83
CA SER A 85 -18.90 -53.07 19.12
C SER A 85 -19.31 -53.89 20.37
N ALA A 86 -20.48 -54.53 20.36
CA ALA A 86 -21.10 -55.24 21.49
C ALA A 86 -20.51 -56.63 21.82
N SER A 87 -19.19 -56.83 21.65
CA SER A 87 -18.54 -58.15 21.68
C SER A 87 -18.55 -58.83 23.05
N SER A 88 -18.68 -58.06 24.14
CA SER A 88 -18.53 -58.53 25.52
C SER A 88 -19.52 -59.62 25.91
N PHE A 89 -20.66 -59.69 25.22
CA PHE A 89 -21.66 -60.74 25.38
C PHE A 89 -21.19 -62.07 24.75
N THR A 90 -20.64 -62.07 23.53
CA THR A 90 -20.43 -63.30 22.74
C THR A 90 -19.32 -64.23 23.25
N ASP A 91 -18.36 -63.71 24.02
CA ASP A 91 -17.20 -64.46 24.52
C ASP A 91 -17.44 -65.13 25.90
N PHE A 92 -18.69 -65.38 26.28
CA PHE A 92 -19.04 -65.94 27.60
C PHE A 92 -19.29 -67.46 27.59
N ASP A 93 -18.29 -68.22 28.06
CA ASP A 93 -18.40 -69.67 28.33
C ASP A 93 -19.12 -69.98 29.66
N PHE A 94 -19.74 -71.17 29.78
CA PHE A 94 -20.28 -71.68 31.06
C PHE A 94 -19.15 -72.18 31.99
N PRO A 95 -18.75 -71.46 33.05
CA PRO A 95 -17.55 -71.81 33.81
C PRO A 95 -17.72 -73.15 34.54
N GLY A 96 -16.77 -74.07 34.31
CA GLY A 96 -16.63 -75.34 35.04
C GLY A 96 -17.83 -76.30 34.98
N ILE A 97 -18.82 -76.07 34.12
CA ILE A 97 -20.09 -76.82 34.09
C ILE A 97 -19.90 -78.35 34.02
N GLN A 98 -18.88 -78.81 33.30
CA GLN A 98 -18.50 -80.22 33.17
C GLN A 98 -18.20 -80.91 34.51
N ASN A 99 -17.74 -80.17 35.53
CA ASN A 99 -17.42 -80.71 36.86
C ASN A 99 -18.66 -81.17 37.63
N HIS A 100 -19.84 -80.64 37.28
CA HIS A 100 -21.06 -80.85 38.03
C HIS A 100 -21.86 -82.08 37.56
N ILE A 101 -21.37 -82.85 36.56
CA ILE A 101 -22.05 -84.11 36.16
C ILE A 101 -21.87 -85.24 37.16
N LYS A 102 -22.97 -85.56 37.84
CA LYS A 102 -23.16 -86.87 38.48
C LYS A 102 -23.57 -87.85 37.37
N SER A 103 -23.08 -89.08 37.43
CA SER A 103 -23.15 -90.10 36.37
C SER A 103 -24.56 -90.57 35.96
N ASN A 104 -25.62 -90.03 36.56
CA ASN A 104 -27.01 -90.22 36.18
C ASN A 104 -27.61 -89.04 35.37
N GLY A 105 -26.78 -88.14 34.84
CA GLY A 105 -27.11 -87.25 33.73
C GLY A 105 -28.30 -86.32 34.00
N SER A 106 -28.14 -85.37 34.91
CA SER A 106 -29.08 -84.24 34.92
C SER A 106 -28.36 -82.88 34.97
N ILE A 107 -28.81 -81.85 35.72
CA ILE A 107 -28.00 -80.64 35.99
C ILE A 107 -28.26 -80.10 37.42
N GLU A 108 -27.20 -79.80 38.19
CA GLU A 108 -27.19 -79.04 39.48
C GLU A 108 -25.74 -78.80 39.93
N GLY A 109 -25.45 -77.60 40.42
CA GLY A 109 -24.14 -77.27 41.02
C GLY A 109 -24.02 -75.80 41.36
N THR A 110 -22.91 -75.41 41.98
CA THR A 110 -22.51 -74.00 42.08
C THR A 110 -21.02 -73.92 41.79
N GLU A 111 -20.66 -73.09 40.82
CA GLU A 111 -19.27 -72.86 40.42
C GLU A 111 -18.91 -71.38 40.65
N ARG A 112 -17.63 -71.13 40.95
CA ARG A 112 -17.11 -69.77 41.06
C ARG A 112 -16.60 -69.32 39.68
N CYS A 113 -17.02 -68.15 39.23
CA CYS A 113 -16.51 -67.58 37.98
C CYS A 113 -15.12 -66.96 38.19
N ASP A 114 -14.30 -66.95 37.13
CA ASP A 114 -12.85 -66.81 37.20
C ASP A 114 -12.38 -65.55 37.95
N ASN A 115 -12.95 -64.39 37.62
CA ASN A 115 -12.59 -63.12 38.26
C ASN A 115 -13.49 -62.71 39.43
N GLY A 116 -14.64 -63.36 39.65
CA GLY A 116 -15.58 -62.97 40.72
C GLY A 116 -17.00 -63.52 40.55
N GLY A 117 -17.80 -63.45 41.61
CA GLY A 117 -19.18 -63.95 41.61
C GLY A 117 -19.30 -65.47 41.51
N THR A 118 -20.51 -65.94 41.19
CA THR A 118 -20.85 -67.37 41.10
C THR A 118 -21.94 -67.63 40.06
N VAL A 119 -21.93 -68.84 39.51
CA VAL A 119 -23.01 -69.41 38.70
C VAL A 119 -23.63 -70.62 39.41
N ILE A 120 -24.96 -70.73 39.39
CA ILE A 120 -25.72 -71.87 39.91
C ILE A 120 -26.35 -72.60 38.73
N TYR A 121 -26.04 -73.88 38.57
CA TYR A 121 -26.57 -74.72 37.49
C TYR A 121 -27.81 -75.52 37.95
N SER A 122 -28.77 -75.81 37.05
CA SER A 122 -29.95 -76.69 37.26
C SER A 122 -30.47 -77.33 35.95
N GLY A 123 -31.25 -78.42 35.95
CA GLY A 123 -31.80 -79.05 34.70
C GLY A 123 -31.57 -80.57 34.48
N SER A 124 -31.43 -81.01 33.21
CA SER A 124 -31.01 -82.38 32.81
C SER A 124 -30.49 -82.64 31.38
N ALA A 125 -29.45 -83.46 31.17
CA ALA A 125 -28.93 -83.86 29.84
C ALA A 125 -28.61 -85.37 29.68
N SER A 126 -28.87 -85.94 28.49
CA SER A 126 -28.55 -87.33 28.12
C SER A 126 -27.12 -87.49 27.59
N GLU A 127 -26.63 -88.74 27.53
CA GLU A 127 -25.34 -89.09 26.88
C GLU A 127 -25.30 -88.73 25.39
N SER A 128 -26.45 -88.56 24.73
CA SER A 128 -26.58 -88.13 23.33
C SER A 128 -26.57 -86.61 23.14
N GLY A 129 -26.44 -85.81 24.20
CA GLY A 129 -26.43 -84.34 24.14
C GLY A 129 -27.80 -83.65 24.14
N SER A 130 -28.90 -84.40 23.98
CA SER A 130 -30.26 -83.88 24.18
C SER A 130 -30.48 -83.53 25.66
N GLY A 131 -30.92 -82.31 25.95
CA GLY A 131 -30.99 -81.85 27.33
C GLY A 131 -31.59 -80.47 27.53
N ILE A 132 -31.57 -80.04 28.78
CA ILE A 132 -31.92 -78.70 29.22
C ILE A 132 -31.06 -78.29 30.41
N ILE A 133 -30.52 -77.08 30.37
CA ILE A 133 -29.57 -76.53 31.33
C ILE A 133 -30.06 -75.14 31.70
N SER A 134 -30.14 -74.83 32.99
CA SER A 134 -30.25 -73.46 33.50
C SER A 134 -28.93 -73.08 34.14
N ALA A 135 -28.45 -71.87 33.84
CA ALA A 135 -27.30 -71.24 34.46
C ALA A 135 -27.74 -69.89 35.01
N LYS A 136 -27.83 -69.80 36.35
CA LYS A 136 -28.20 -68.58 37.07
C LYS A 136 -26.96 -67.89 37.59
N PHE A 137 -26.66 -66.72 37.02
CA PHE A 137 -25.47 -65.92 37.30
C PHE A 137 -25.74 -64.89 38.40
N ILE A 138 -24.76 -64.71 39.28
CA ILE A 138 -24.80 -63.76 40.39
C ILE A 138 -23.46 -63.02 40.43
N ASN A 139 -23.43 -61.83 39.82
CA ASN A 139 -22.27 -60.96 39.61
C ASN A 139 -21.03 -61.71 39.09
N CYS A 140 -21.26 -62.65 38.17
CA CYS A 140 -20.28 -63.57 37.62
C CYS A 140 -19.34 -62.82 36.66
N ALA A 141 -18.08 -62.62 37.04
CA ALA A 141 -17.11 -61.86 36.26
C ALA A 141 -16.33 -62.76 35.29
N ASN A 142 -16.35 -62.42 34.00
CA ASN A 142 -15.55 -63.08 32.95
C ASN A 142 -14.07 -62.60 32.98
N TYR A 143 -13.26 -63.11 32.05
CA TYR A 143 -11.82 -62.80 31.98
C TYR A 143 -11.51 -61.30 31.77
N ASP A 144 -12.38 -60.56 31.09
CA ASP A 144 -12.24 -59.13 30.79
C ASP A 144 -12.93 -58.20 31.83
N TYR A 145 -13.33 -58.77 32.98
CA TYR A 145 -13.99 -58.09 34.10
C TYR A 145 -15.42 -57.58 33.82
N ALA A 146 -16.05 -58.02 32.72
CA ALA A 146 -17.49 -57.84 32.54
C ALA A 146 -18.25 -58.77 33.51
N THR A 147 -19.24 -58.24 34.21
CA THR A 147 -20.04 -58.96 35.22
C THR A 147 -21.42 -59.31 34.69
N ILE A 148 -21.82 -60.58 34.80
CA ILE A 148 -23.12 -61.09 34.38
C ILE A 148 -23.98 -61.49 35.60
N THR A 149 -25.26 -61.10 35.56
CA THR A 149 -26.30 -61.46 36.54
C THR A 149 -27.59 -61.78 35.80
N GLY A 150 -28.35 -62.79 36.25
CA GLY A 150 -29.60 -63.21 35.60
C GLY A 150 -29.63 -64.70 35.35
N ASN A 151 -30.43 -65.16 34.39
CA ASN A 151 -30.47 -66.58 34.03
C ASN A 151 -30.50 -66.84 32.52
N ILE A 152 -29.61 -67.72 32.07
CA ILE A 152 -29.64 -68.33 30.73
C ILE A 152 -30.17 -69.75 30.87
N THR A 153 -31.13 -70.13 30.02
CA THR A 153 -31.62 -71.50 29.91
C THR A 153 -31.39 -72.01 28.49
N VAL A 154 -30.65 -73.10 28.33
CA VAL A 154 -30.33 -73.73 27.05
C VAL A 154 -31.06 -75.07 26.96
N LYS A 155 -31.84 -75.27 25.91
CA LYS A 155 -32.46 -76.56 25.57
C LYS A 155 -31.95 -77.04 24.22
N SER A 156 -31.48 -78.28 24.15
CA SER A 156 -31.02 -78.93 22.91
C SER A 156 -31.74 -80.25 22.68
N SER A 157 -32.02 -80.57 21.42
CA SER A 157 -32.68 -81.80 21.00
C SER A 157 -32.05 -82.32 19.70
N VAL A 158 -31.22 -83.35 19.84
CA VAL A 158 -30.50 -84.01 18.74
C VAL A 158 -31.44 -84.89 17.89
N GLU A 159 -32.64 -85.21 18.37
CA GLU A 159 -33.67 -85.89 17.58
C GLU A 159 -34.39 -84.96 16.58
N THR A 160 -34.32 -83.65 16.80
CA THR A 160 -35.04 -82.65 15.99
C THR A 160 -34.13 -81.59 15.36
N ASN A 161 -32.80 -81.66 15.59
CA ASN A 161 -31.83 -80.62 15.25
C ASN A 161 -32.26 -79.21 15.71
N GLU A 162 -32.85 -79.11 16.91
CA GLU A 162 -33.29 -77.84 17.49
C GLU A 162 -32.45 -77.48 18.73
N ILE A 163 -31.98 -76.24 18.77
CA ILE A 163 -31.43 -75.60 19.96
C ILE A 163 -32.21 -74.31 20.24
N GLY A 164 -32.54 -74.08 21.51
CA GLY A 164 -33.23 -72.88 21.98
C GLY A 164 -32.52 -72.34 23.21
N ILE A 165 -32.21 -71.05 23.19
CA ILE A 165 -31.64 -70.34 24.34
C ILE A 165 -32.64 -69.27 24.78
N TYR A 166 -32.89 -69.22 26.08
CA TYR A 166 -33.91 -68.40 26.73
C TYR A 166 -33.24 -67.53 27.80
N PHE A 167 -33.54 -66.25 27.81
CA PHE A 167 -32.93 -65.26 28.70
C PHE A 167 -34.00 -64.68 29.63
N ASP A 168 -33.72 -64.72 30.93
CA ASP A 168 -34.52 -64.08 31.97
C ASP A 168 -33.67 -63.03 32.70
N ALA A 169 -33.88 -61.76 32.31
CA ALA A 169 -33.15 -60.60 32.84
C ALA A 169 -31.63 -60.86 32.91
N LEU A 170 -31.05 -61.32 31.80
CA LEU A 170 -29.60 -61.48 31.69
C LEU A 170 -28.96 -60.10 31.51
N GLU A 171 -28.57 -59.52 32.63
CA GLU A 171 -27.86 -58.26 32.73
C GLU A 171 -26.35 -58.50 32.66
N MET A 172 -25.66 -57.74 31.83
CA MET A 172 -24.21 -57.71 31.74
C MET A 172 -23.75 -56.26 31.86
N SER A 173 -22.66 -56.03 32.60
CA SER A 173 -22.04 -54.71 32.75
C SER A 173 -20.52 -54.80 32.69
N ASP A 174 -19.92 -53.91 31.90
CA ASP A 174 -18.48 -53.65 31.85
C ASP A 174 -18.17 -52.19 32.25
N ARG A 175 -17.01 -51.65 31.86
CA ARG A 175 -16.57 -50.29 32.24
C ARG A 175 -17.15 -49.17 31.37
N ARG A 176 -17.87 -49.48 30.31
CA ARG A 176 -18.47 -48.54 29.36
C ARG A 176 -19.98 -48.70 29.31
N GLU A 177 -20.47 -49.94 29.35
CA GLU A 177 -21.87 -50.26 29.17
C GLU A 177 -22.47 -51.21 30.21
N GLN A 178 -23.80 -51.18 30.25
CA GLN A 178 -24.65 -52.10 30.98
C GLN A 178 -25.86 -52.35 30.10
N GLN A 179 -26.12 -53.61 29.78
CA GLN A 179 -27.17 -54.05 28.86
C GLN A 179 -27.88 -55.28 29.44
N LYS A 180 -29.17 -55.42 29.16
CA LYS A 180 -30.05 -56.41 29.80
C LYS A 180 -30.96 -57.09 28.79
N LEU A 181 -30.88 -58.41 28.74
CA LEU A 181 -31.52 -59.26 27.75
C LEU A 181 -32.72 -60.03 28.35
N THR A 182 -33.84 -60.09 27.63
CA THR A 182 -34.96 -61.00 27.94
C THR A 182 -35.62 -61.48 26.65
N GLY A 183 -35.85 -62.78 26.50
CA GLY A 183 -36.46 -63.35 25.30
C GLY A 183 -35.85 -64.69 24.92
N SER A 184 -35.83 -65.01 23.62
CA SER A 184 -35.29 -66.28 23.15
C SER A 184 -34.69 -66.24 21.74
N PHE A 185 -33.67 -67.09 21.55
CA PHE A 185 -33.29 -67.63 20.24
C PHE A 185 -33.86 -69.03 20.06
N LYS A 186 -34.21 -69.35 18.83
CA LYS A 186 -34.35 -70.73 18.38
C LYS A 186 -33.69 -70.91 17.02
N ALA A 187 -32.78 -71.87 16.94
CA ALA A 187 -32.14 -72.30 15.71
C ALA A 187 -32.52 -73.76 15.37
N THR A 188 -32.87 -74.00 14.11
CA THR A 188 -33.22 -75.33 13.59
C THR A 188 -32.37 -75.61 12.35
N GLN A 189 -31.63 -76.73 12.34
CA GLN A 189 -30.66 -77.03 11.28
C GLN A 189 -31.14 -78.12 10.32
N THR A 190 -31.23 -77.77 9.03
CA THR A 190 -31.58 -78.68 7.92
C THR A 190 -30.42 -78.78 6.93
N ASP A 191 -30.63 -78.50 5.63
CA ASP A 191 -29.59 -78.10 4.68
C ASP A 191 -29.47 -76.57 4.54
N THR A 192 -30.48 -75.86 5.04
CA THR A 192 -30.43 -74.43 5.41
C THR A 192 -30.43 -74.34 6.94
N VAL A 193 -29.76 -73.32 7.49
CA VAL A 193 -29.87 -72.92 8.90
C VAL A 193 -30.93 -71.84 9.00
N TYR A 194 -31.98 -72.10 9.78
CA TYR A 194 -32.98 -71.09 10.13
C TYR A 194 -32.75 -70.67 11.57
N VAL A 195 -32.57 -69.37 11.80
CA VAL A 195 -32.52 -68.80 13.16
C VAL A 195 -33.64 -67.78 13.31
N THR A 196 -34.36 -67.88 14.42
CA THR A 196 -35.41 -66.94 14.81
C THR A 196 -35.03 -66.32 16.15
N GLN A 197 -35.17 -65.00 16.25
CA GLN A 197 -35.02 -64.26 17.49
C GLN A 197 -36.31 -63.55 17.87
N ASN A 198 -36.59 -63.50 19.17
CA ASN A 198 -37.63 -62.68 19.76
C ASN A 198 -37.11 -62.18 21.12
N ILE A 199 -36.47 -61.01 21.10
CA ILE A 199 -35.67 -60.50 22.21
C ILE A 199 -35.98 -59.04 22.49
N LEU A 200 -36.04 -58.71 23.78
CA LEU A 200 -35.92 -57.38 24.36
C LEU A 200 -34.47 -57.17 24.82
N LEU A 201 -33.84 -56.12 24.30
CA LEU A 201 -32.62 -55.52 24.83
C LEU A 201 -32.99 -54.21 25.55
N GLU A 202 -32.44 -54.00 26.74
CA GLU A 202 -32.64 -52.80 27.56
C GLU A 202 -31.25 -52.24 27.96
N ASP A 203 -30.98 -50.97 27.66
CA ASP A 203 -29.70 -50.32 27.96
C ASP A 203 -29.64 -49.72 29.39
N LYS A 204 -28.48 -49.16 29.75
CA LYS A 204 -28.22 -48.48 31.04
C LYS A 204 -29.08 -47.24 31.30
N ASN A 205 -29.69 -46.65 30.26
CA ASN A 205 -30.56 -45.49 30.32
C ASN A 205 -32.05 -45.89 30.40
N GLY A 206 -32.37 -47.17 30.16
CA GLY A 206 -33.74 -47.69 30.04
C GLY A 206 -34.29 -47.68 28.62
N SER A 207 -33.48 -47.41 27.60
CA SER A 207 -33.85 -47.52 26.19
C SER A 207 -34.11 -48.99 25.85
N GLN A 208 -35.30 -49.30 25.35
CA GLN A 208 -35.72 -50.67 25.05
C GLN A 208 -35.84 -50.92 23.54
N VAL A 209 -35.22 -51.98 23.04
CA VAL A 209 -35.37 -52.44 21.66
C VAL A 209 -35.89 -53.87 21.65
N VAL A 210 -37.01 -54.11 20.97
CA VAL A 210 -37.51 -55.46 20.67
C VAL A 210 -37.15 -55.83 19.24
N SER A 211 -36.48 -56.96 19.05
CA SER A 211 -36.06 -57.45 17.75
C SER A 211 -36.70 -58.82 17.48
N GLN A 212 -37.50 -58.89 16.40
CA GLN A 212 -38.25 -60.07 15.97
C GLN A 212 -37.88 -60.41 14.53
N LEU A 213 -36.70 -61.00 14.37
CA LEU A 213 -36.08 -61.28 13.07
C LEU A 213 -35.99 -62.79 12.80
N SER A 214 -36.19 -63.16 11.54
CA SER A 214 -35.93 -64.48 10.99
C SER A 214 -34.77 -64.37 9.99
N VAL A 215 -33.80 -65.27 10.10
CA VAL A 215 -32.59 -65.28 9.26
C VAL A 215 -32.42 -66.63 8.60
N GLU A 216 -32.14 -66.59 7.30
CA GLU A 216 -31.94 -67.75 6.45
C GLU A 216 -30.54 -67.73 5.82
N GLY A 217 -29.82 -68.86 5.92
CA GLY A 217 -28.49 -69.02 5.32
C GLY A 217 -28.09 -70.49 5.14
N LEU A 218 -27.28 -70.76 4.12
CA LEU A 218 -26.89 -72.13 3.75
C LEU A 218 -25.86 -72.76 4.73
N LYS A 219 -25.78 -74.08 4.71
CA LYS A 219 -25.10 -74.92 5.71
C LYS A 219 -23.60 -75.15 5.52
N TYR A 220 -23.08 -75.05 4.29
CA TYR A 220 -21.68 -75.33 3.97
C TYR A 220 -20.94 -74.01 3.73
N ASP A 221 -19.81 -73.80 4.41
CA ASP A 221 -19.10 -72.52 4.46
C ASP A 221 -17.87 -72.54 3.55
N ASP A 222 -18.03 -71.98 2.35
CA ASP A 222 -17.01 -71.92 1.29
C ASP A 222 -16.42 -70.50 1.12
N GLY A 223 -16.90 -69.51 1.88
CA GLY A 223 -16.45 -68.11 1.85
C GLY A 223 -17.04 -67.24 0.73
N TYR A 224 -17.19 -65.94 1.03
CA TYR A 224 -17.64 -64.82 0.17
C TYR A 224 -18.96 -64.99 -0.62
N ASN A 225 -19.11 -65.97 -1.51
CA ASN A 225 -20.10 -66.01 -2.59
C ASN A 225 -21.53 -66.48 -2.21
N GLN A 226 -21.82 -66.72 -0.93
CA GLN A 226 -23.16 -67.13 -0.48
C GLN A 226 -23.91 -65.95 0.16
N SER A 227 -25.16 -65.73 -0.19
CA SER A 227 -26.00 -64.69 0.39
C SER A 227 -26.47 -65.00 1.82
N LEU A 228 -26.82 -63.96 2.55
CA LEU A 228 -27.72 -64.03 3.69
C LEU A 228 -28.99 -63.23 3.38
N SER A 229 -30.14 -63.74 3.81
CA SER A 229 -31.39 -62.97 3.83
C SER A 229 -31.93 -62.89 5.26
N LEU A 230 -32.47 -61.74 5.62
CA LEU A 230 -33.01 -61.41 6.94
C LEU A 230 -34.32 -60.67 6.74
N SER A 231 -35.38 -61.09 7.44
CA SER A 231 -36.67 -60.42 7.43
C SER A 231 -37.32 -60.39 8.81
N GLY A 232 -38.08 -59.34 9.10
CA GLY A 232 -38.85 -59.22 10.34
C GLY A 232 -39.04 -57.77 10.78
N THR A 233 -39.23 -57.57 12.08
CA THR A 233 -39.44 -56.23 12.66
C THR A 233 -38.42 -55.90 13.74
N VAL A 234 -38.02 -54.62 13.77
CA VAL A 234 -37.27 -54.00 14.86
C VAL A 234 -38.14 -52.91 15.46
N LYS A 235 -38.19 -52.85 16.79
CA LYS A 235 -39.14 -52.05 17.54
C LYS A 235 -38.42 -51.28 18.64
N PHE A 236 -38.15 -50.01 18.37
CA PHE A 236 -37.48 -49.08 19.28
C PHE A 236 -38.51 -48.46 20.24
N GLY A 237 -38.17 -48.40 21.53
CA GLY A 237 -39.09 -47.98 22.59
C GLY A 237 -39.55 -46.52 22.50
N ASP A 238 -38.72 -45.70 21.88
CA ASP A 238 -38.86 -44.27 21.64
C ASP A 238 -39.31 -43.94 20.20
N SER A 239 -38.85 -44.70 19.19
CA SER A 239 -39.11 -44.41 17.78
C SER A 239 -40.23 -45.23 17.12
N GLY A 240 -40.64 -46.38 17.70
CA GLY A 240 -41.69 -47.27 17.15
C GLY A 240 -41.18 -48.49 16.36
N ILE A 241 -42.04 -49.05 15.50
CA ILE A 241 -41.79 -50.28 14.74
C ILE A 241 -41.39 -49.97 13.29
N VAL A 242 -40.28 -50.56 12.84
CA VAL A 242 -39.90 -50.65 11.42
C VAL A 242 -39.87 -52.11 10.96
N THR A 243 -40.22 -52.34 9.70
CA THR A 243 -39.98 -53.61 9.02
C THR A 243 -38.60 -53.57 8.37
N VAL A 244 -37.83 -54.64 8.52
CA VAL A 244 -36.50 -54.79 7.92
C VAL A 244 -36.52 -56.00 7.01
N ASP A 245 -36.16 -55.78 5.74
CA ASP A 245 -35.97 -56.82 4.74
C ASP A 245 -34.61 -56.60 4.05
N ALA A 246 -33.66 -57.50 4.33
CA ALA A 246 -32.33 -57.49 3.72
C ALA A 246 -32.16 -58.71 2.80
N THR A 247 -31.72 -58.46 1.57
CA THR A 247 -31.73 -59.47 0.50
C THR A 247 -30.33 -59.65 -0.10
N ASP A 248 -29.94 -60.91 -0.28
CA ASP A 248 -28.75 -61.36 -0.99
C ASP A 248 -27.40 -60.78 -0.52
N LEU A 249 -27.29 -60.34 0.74
CA LEU A 249 -26.08 -59.67 1.29
C LEU A 249 -24.81 -60.53 1.16
N LYS A 250 -23.82 -60.02 0.42
CA LYS A 250 -22.51 -60.67 0.20
C LYS A 250 -21.39 -59.82 0.78
N GLY A 251 -20.67 -60.35 1.77
CA GLY A 251 -19.55 -59.67 2.42
C GLY A 251 -19.52 -60.00 3.90
N TYR A 252 -19.09 -59.05 4.73
CA TYR A 252 -19.08 -59.14 6.18
C TYR A 252 -19.58 -57.80 6.76
N SER A 253 -20.37 -57.84 7.82
CA SER A 253 -20.78 -56.62 8.52
C SER A 253 -19.57 -55.80 9.01
N PRO A 254 -19.59 -54.46 8.97
CA PRO A 254 -20.63 -53.57 8.42
C PRO A 254 -20.49 -53.27 6.91
N SER A 255 -19.50 -53.85 6.21
CA SER A 255 -19.14 -53.52 4.83
C SER A 255 -19.41 -54.69 3.87
N PHE A 256 -20.63 -54.75 3.33
CA PHE A 256 -20.96 -55.67 2.25
C PHE A 256 -20.42 -55.18 0.89
N LEU A 257 -20.32 -56.11 -0.06
CA LEU A 257 -19.81 -55.90 -1.43
C LEU A 257 -20.93 -55.87 -2.48
N GLU A 258 -22.08 -56.49 -2.16
CA GLU A 258 -23.29 -56.53 -2.97
C GLU A 258 -24.50 -56.80 -2.06
N GLY A 259 -25.68 -56.36 -2.51
CA GLY A 259 -26.98 -56.58 -1.85
C GLY A 259 -27.50 -55.35 -1.12
N ASP A 260 -28.74 -55.44 -0.65
CA ASP A 260 -29.52 -54.29 -0.18
C ASP A 260 -30.17 -54.55 1.19
N ILE A 261 -30.29 -53.49 2.00
CA ILE A 261 -31.05 -53.48 3.26
C ILE A 261 -32.17 -52.45 3.12
N LYS A 262 -33.42 -52.90 2.92
CA LYS A 262 -34.61 -52.03 2.87
C LYS A 262 -35.27 -51.98 4.25
N ILE A 263 -35.50 -50.76 4.73
CA ILE A 263 -36.14 -50.44 6.01
C ILE A 263 -37.43 -49.69 5.70
N SER A 264 -38.57 -50.28 6.04
CA SER A 264 -39.90 -49.77 5.66
C SER A 264 -40.71 -49.33 6.88
N GLY A 265 -41.27 -48.12 6.81
CA GLY A 265 -42.12 -47.54 7.84
C GLY A 265 -43.60 -47.58 7.46
N ILE A 266 -44.33 -46.51 7.81
CA ILE A 266 -45.76 -46.37 7.55
C ILE A 266 -46.09 -45.80 6.16
N ASN A 267 -45.34 -44.81 5.68
CA ASN A 267 -45.59 -44.06 4.44
C ASN A 267 -44.39 -43.99 3.49
N SER A 268 -43.21 -44.45 3.92
CA SER A 268 -41.93 -44.27 3.22
C SER A 268 -40.97 -45.40 3.57
N SER A 269 -39.90 -45.56 2.78
CA SER A 269 -38.82 -46.51 3.04
C SER A 269 -37.46 -45.95 2.67
N ALA A 270 -36.41 -46.54 3.23
CA ALA A 270 -35.04 -46.27 2.86
C ALA A 270 -34.30 -47.56 2.56
N THR A 271 -33.35 -47.50 1.62
CA THR A 271 -32.53 -48.64 1.22
C THR A 271 -31.06 -48.27 1.28
N ILE A 272 -30.26 -49.03 2.02
CA ILE A 272 -28.79 -48.97 1.90
C ILE A 272 -28.38 -50.00 0.85
N SER A 273 -27.80 -49.54 -0.25
CA SER A 273 -27.32 -50.37 -1.36
C SER A 273 -25.80 -50.44 -1.38
N PHE A 274 -25.25 -51.65 -1.49
CA PHE A 274 -23.80 -51.90 -1.43
C PHE A 274 -23.17 -52.18 -2.81
N ASN A 275 -23.86 -51.84 -3.90
CA ASN A 275 -23.49 -52.26 -5.26
C ASN A 275 -22.54 -51.29 -6.00
N ASP A 276 -22.19 -50.15 -5.38
CA ASP A 276 -21.35 -49.07 -5.93
C ASP A 276 -20.00 -48.94 -5.19
N THR A 277 -19.11 -48.06 -5.69
CA THR A 277 -17.76 -47.84 -5.10
C THR A 277 -17.83 -47.33 -3.65
N TYR A 278 -18.85 -46.54 -3.34
CA TYR A 278 -19.27 -46.18 -1.99
C TYR A 278 -20.75 -46.60 -1.83
N PRO A 279 -21.17 -47.17 -0.68
CA PRO A 279 -22.57 -47.52 -0.46
C PRO A 279 -23.48 -46.30 -0.59
N VAL A 280 -24.65 -46.49 -1.20
CA VAL A 280 -25.60 -45.40 -1.46
C VAL A 280 -26.80 -45.55 -0.53
N PHE A 281 -27.12 -44.46 0.17
CA PHE A 281 -28.42 -44.29 0.79
C PHE A 281 -29.43 -43.88 -0.29
N TYR A 282 -30.51 -44.64 -0.43
CA TYR A 282 -31.66 -44.26 -1.24
C TYR A 282 -32.90 -44.10 -0.36
N GLN A 283 -33.77 -43.14 -0.72
CA GLN A 283 -35.08 -42.97 -0.08
C GLN A 283 -36.22 -42.97 -1.10
N ASP A 284 -37.25 -43.73 -0.75
CA ASP A 284 -38.53 -43.93 -1.44
C ASP A 284 -39.58 -43.26 -0.53
N VAL A 285 -40.07 -42.08 -0.91
CA VAL A 285 -40.81 -41.20 0.02
C VAL A 285 -42.32 -41.44 0.06
N ASP A 286 -42.89 -42.24 -0.86
CA ASP A 286 -44.34 -42.50 -0.95
C ASP A 286 -44.76 -43.98 -1.09
N LEU A 287 -43.80 -44.91 -1.16
CA LEU A 287 -43.95 -46.37 -1.30
C LEU A 287 -44.43 -46.87 -2.68
N ASP A 288 -44.25 -46.11 -3.76
CA ASP A 288 -44.45 -46.62 -5.13
C ASP A 288 -43.38 -47.63 -5.60
N ASN A 289 -42.22 -47.65 -4.93
CA ASN A 289 -41.02 -48.48 -5.14
C ASN A 289 -40.00 -47.98 -6.20
N GLU A 290 -40.10 -46.73 -6.64
CA GLU A 290 -38.97 -45.98 -7.19
C GLU A 290 -38.26 -45.19 -6.06
N ASN A 291 -37.03 -44.70 -6.28
CA ASN A 291 -36.27 -43.93 -5.28
C ASN A 291 -36.19 -42.46 -5.71
N ASP A 292 -36.58 -41.53 -4.83
CA ASP A 292 -36.60 -40.09 -5.09
C ASP A 292 -35.25 -39.41 -4.84
N LEU A 293 -34.60 -39.80 -3.74
CA LEU A 293 -33.42 -39.13 -3.17
C LEU A 293 -32.27 -40.12 -3.00
N GLY A 294 -31.04 -39.62 -3.10
CA GLY A 294 -29.82 -40.39 -2.92
C GLY A 294 -28.70 -39.59 -2.23
N ALA A 295 -27.81 -40.30 -1.54
CA ALA A 295 -26.56 -39.76 -0.99
C ALA A 295 -25.47 -40.84 -0.91
N TYR A 296 -24.23 -40.50 -1.25
CA TYR A 296 -23.07 -41.38 -1.10
C TYR A 296 -22.58 -41.45 0.35
N ILE A 297 -22.44 -42.66 0.90
CA ILE A 297 -21.89 -42.90 2.23
C ILE A 297 -20.39 -43.18 2.09
N MET A 298 -19.57 -42.11 2.14
CA MET A 298 -18.11 -42.17 1.95
C MET A 298 -17.40 -43.12 2.93
N SER A 299 -17.96 -43.33 4.13
CA SER A 299 -17.51 -44.36 5.08
C SER A 299 -18.70 -45.01 5.80
N ILE A 300 -19.08 -46.22 5.38
CA ILE A 300 -20.13 -47.01 6.06
C ILE A 300 -19.75 -47.37 7.51
N ARG A 301 -18.45 -47.42 7.84
CA ARG A 301 -17.97 -47.67 9.21
C ARG A 301 -18.29 -46.48 10.12
N ASP A 302 -18.07 -45.25 9.66
CA ASP A 302 -18.35 -44.04 10.43
C ASP A 302 -19.84 -43.72 10.48
N TYR A 303 -20.59 -44.07 9.42
CA TYR A 303 -22.05 -44.04 9.42
C TYR A 303 -22.65 -45.00 10.45
N VAL A 304 -22.19 -46.26 10.52
CA VAL A 304 -22.63 -47.23 11.54
C VAL A 304 -22.22 -46.82 12.95
N ALA A 305 -21.04 -46.21 13.12
CA ALA A 305 -20.55 -45.72 14.41
C ALA A 305 -21.24 -44.43 14.92
N GLY A 306 -22.08 -43.78 14.10
CA GLY A 306 -22.69 -42.49 14.44
C GLY A 306 -21.74 -41.29 14.39
N ASN A 307 -20.54 -41.47 13.82
CA ASN A 307 -19.56 -40.40 13.62
C ASN A 307 -19.89 -39.50 12.41
N TYR A 308 -20.78 -39.96 11.53
CA TYR A 308 -21.19 -39.27 10.30
C TYR A 308 -22.66 -38.87 10.40
N THR A 309 -22.91 -37.59 10.68
CA THR A 309 -24.25 -37.00 10.85
C THR A 309 -24.78 -36.38 9.56
N ASP A 310 -23.90 -35.85 8.72
CA ASP A 310 -24.23 -34.86 7.70
C ASP A 310 -24.47 -35.51 6.32
N LEU A 311 -25.32 -36.56 6.30
CA LEU A 311 -25.79 -37.15 5.07
C LEU A 311 -26.95 -36.28 4.52
N ASN A 312 -26.76 -35.69 3.33
CA ASN A 312 -27.73 -34.81 2.68
C ASN A 312 -28.33 -35.47 1.41
N PRO A 313 -29.50 -36.12 1.48
CA PRO A 313 -30.10 -36.78 0.31
C PRO A 313 -30.60 -35.76 -0.72
N VAL A 314 -29.98 -35.76 -1.89
CA VAL A 314 -30.35 -34.89 -3.02
C VAL A 314 -31.15 -35.67 -4.07
N PRO A 315 -31.96 -35.01 -4.92
CA PRO A 315 -32.59 -35.64 -6.07
C PRO A 315 -31.55 -36.34 -6.96
N LEU A 316 -31.87 -37.56 -7.42
CA LEU A 316 -30.91 -38.43 -8.14
C LEU A 316 -30.30 -37.84 -9.43
N ASN A 317 -30.86 -36.74 -9.95
CA ASN A 317 -30.34 -36.05 -11.12
C ASN A 317 -29.28 -34.96 -10.82
N ILE A 318 -28.93 -34.74 -9.54
CA ILE A 318 -27.84 -33.84 -9.09
C ILE A 318 -26.92 -34.50 -8.05
N LEU A 319 -26.88 -35.83 -8.00
CA LEU A 319 -26.06 -36.59 -7.08
C LEU A 319 -24.60 -36.67 -7.58
N SER A 320 -23.69 -35.97 -6.91
CA SER A 320 -22.24 -35.94 -7.09
C SER A 320 -21.51 -36.53 -5.88
N LEU A 321 -20.19 -36.73 -6.01
CA LEU A 321 -19.29 -36.96 -4.87
C LEU A 321 -18.95 -35.62 -4.17
N PRO A 322 -18.59 -35.63 -2.87
CA PRO A 322 -18.23 -34.41 -2.15
C PRO A 322 -16.75 -33.99 -2.39
N PRO A 323 -16.46 -32.68 -2.50
CA PRO A 323 -15.11 -32.16 -2.70
C PRO A 323 -14.09 -32.52 -1.61
N SER A 324 -12.82 -32.68 -2.02
CA SER A 324 -11.67 -32.79 -1.12
C SER A 324 -11.00 -31.43 -0.94
N VAL A 325 -10.71 -31.04 0.31
CA VAL A 325 -10.26 -29.68 0.68
C VAL A 325 -9.13 -29.72 1.70
N SER A 326 -8.08 -28.91 1.47
CA SER A 326 -6.94 -28.74 2.38
C SER A 326 -6.99 -27.37 3.07
N SER A 327 -6.30 -27.24 4.21
CA SER A 327 -6.20 -25.97 4.96
C SER A 327 -5.52 -24.85 4.16
N PRO A 328 -5.89 -23.59 4.37
CA PRO A 328 -5.18 -22.43 3.82
C PRO A 328 -3.81 -22.25 4.49
N TYR A 329 -2.90 -21.53 3.84
CA TYR A 329 -1.53 -21.32 4.30
C TYR A 329 -1.29 -19.85 4.71
N PHE A 330 -0.61 -19.66 5.84
CA PHE A 330 -0.12 -18.35 6.28
C PHE A 330 1.41 -18.36 6.32
N TYR A 331 2.04 -17.32 5.76
CA TYR A 331 3.50 -17.21 5.62
C TYR A 331 4.11 -16.00 6.34
N GLY A 332 3.29 -15.16 6.98
CA GLY A 332 3.76 -14.02 7.76
C GLY A 332 4.36 -14.45 9.12
N ASN A 333 5.28 -13.63 9.64
CA ASN A 333 5.80 -13.80 11.00
C ASN A 333 5.01 -12.88 11.93
N SER A 334 4.18 -13.44 12.81
CA SER A 334 3.46 -12.76 13.89
C SER A 334 2.92 -11.36 13.53
N PRO A 335 1.87 -11.25 12.67
CA PRO A 335 1.29 -9.96 12.33
C PRO A 335 0.70 -9.29 13.57
N ASP A 336 0.88 -7.99 13.70
CA ASP A 336 0.08 -7.16 14.60
C ASP A 336 -1.30 -6.86 13.99
N THR A 337 -2.13 -6.11 14.72
CA THR A 337 -3.54 -5.89 14.42
C THR A 337 -3.79 -4.60 13.62
N THR A 338 -2.74 -3.85 13.27
CA THR A 338 -2.82 -2.58 12.54
C THR A 338 -2.96 -2.74 11.02
N MET A 339 -2.61 -3.92 10.48
CA MET A 339 -2.68 -4.23 9.04
C MET A 339 -3.62 -5.40 8.71
N PRO A 340 -4.18 -5.48 7.48
CA PRO A 340 -4.96 -6.63 7.05
C PRO A 340 -4.13 -7.93 7.00
N ILE A 341 -4.75 -9.05 7.38
CA ILE A 341 -4.09 -10.37 7.46
C ILE A 341 -4.57 -11.24 6.28
N THR A 342 -3.67 -11.59 5.37
CA THR A 342 -3.96 -12.38 4.15
C THR A 342 -3.40 -13.81 4.23
N VAL A 343 -4.16 -14.80 3.75
CA VAL A 343 -3.74 -16.20 3.57
C VAL A 343 -3.76 -16.64 2.10
N GLU A 344 -2.96 -17.67 1.79
CA GLU A 344 -3.02 -18.39 0.51
C GLU A 344 -4.00 -19.57 0.60
N GLY A 345 -4.68 -19.88 -0.51
CA GLY A 345 -5.62 -21.01 -0.57
C GLY A 345 -4.96 -22.37 -0.41
N GLY A 346 -5.65 -23.31 0.22
CA GLY A 346 -5.23 -24.71 0.28
C GLY A 346 -5.48 -25.44 -1.04
N SER A 347 -4.88 -26.62 -1.23
CA SER A 347 -5.22 -27.50 -2.36
C SER A 347 -6.63 -28.09 -2.22
N TYR A 348 -7.42 -28.03 -3.30
CA TYR A 348 -8.75 -28.64 -3.38
C TYR A 348 -8.94 -29.39 -4.71
N SER A 349 -9.84 -30.36 -4.73
CA SER A 349 -10.14 -31.18 -5.92
C SER A 349 -11.45 -31.95 -5.74
N ASP A 350 -12.21 -32.12 -6.80
CA ASP A 350 -13.37 -33.01 -6.84
C ASP A 350 -13.18 -34.16 -7.87
N PRO A 351 -13.71 -35.39 -7.63
CA PRO A 351 -13.57 -36.50 -8.57
C PRO A 351 -14.54 -36.48 -9.78
N ASP A 352 -15.70 -35.82 -9.69
CA ASP A 352 -16.71 -35.77 -10.76
C ASP A 352 -17.19 -34.36 -11.17
N THR A 353 -16.88 -33.34 -10.37
CA THR A 353 -17.03 -31.92 -10.70
C THR A 353 -15.72 -31.30 -11.22
N ALA A 354 -15.81 -30.40 -12.21
CA ALA A 354 -14.63 -29.74 -12.78
C ALA A 354 -14.11 -28.61 -11.86
N ILE A 355 -12.80 -28.35 -11.85
CA ILE A 355 -12.19 -27.40 -10.89
C ILE A 355 -12.64 -25.95 -11.14
N GLU A 356 -13.00 -25.62 -12.38
CA GLU A 356 -13.60 -24.35 -12.78
C GLU A 356 -15.06 -24.15 -12.32
N ASP A 357 -15.77 -25.22 -11.96
CA ASP A 357 -17.14 -25.19 -11.42
C ASP A 357 -17.17 -25.16 -9.88
N LEU A 358 -16.02 -25.31 -9.21
CA LEU A 358 -15.91 -25.31 -7.75
C LEU A 358 -15.84 -23.88 -7.17
N VAL A 359 -16.78 -23.56 -6.28
CA VAL A 359 -16.84 -22.26 -5.58
C VAL A 359 -15.98 -22.31 -4.32
N VAL A 360 -14.96 -21.46 -4.23
CA VAL A 360 -14.07 -21.32 -3.06
C VAL A 360 -14.44 -20.08 -2.24
N SER A 361 -14.45 -20.22 -0.92
CA SER A 361 -14.63 -19.14 0.06
C SER A 361 -13.82 -19.45 1.33
N PHE A 362 -13.76 -18.50 2.27
CA PHE A 362 -13.05 -18.65 3.53
C PHE A 362 -14.01 -18.42 4.71
N GLU A 363 -13.64 -18.90 5.88
CA GLU A 363 -14.33 -18.65 7.15
C GLU A 363 -13.30 -18.30 8.22
N TRP A 364 -13.35 -17.05 8.69
CA TRP A 364 -12.46 -16.54 9.74
C TRP A 364 -13.09 -16.69 11.12
N TYR A 365 -12.28 -17.08 12.11
CA TYR A 365 -12.71 -17.36 13.46
C TYR A 365 -11.82 -16.60 14.46
N VAL A 366 -12.45 -15.93 15.42
CA VAL A 366 -11.79 -15.25 16.55
C VAL A 366 -12.30 -15.89 17.84
N ASN A 367 -11.41 -16.48 18.61
CA ASN A 367 -11.74 -17.20 19.86
C ASN A 367 -12.83 -18.29 19.68
N ASP A 368 -12.77 -19.01 18.56
CA ASP A 368 -13.75 -20.04 18.11
C ASP A 368 -15.12 -19.49 17.62
N GLU A 369 -15.37 -18.17 17.67
CA GLU A 369 -16.57 -17.55 17.10
C GLU A 369 -16.33 -17.11 15.63
N LEU A 370 -17.29 -17.37 14.74
CA LEU A 370 -17.23 -17.03 13.31
C LEU A 370 -17.37 -15.51 13.09
N VAL A 371 -16.46 -14.92 12.32
CA VAL A 371 -16.50 -13.51 11.95
C VAL A 371 -17.44 -13.31 10.75
N GLU A 372 -18.72 -13.10 11.03
CA GLU A 372 -19.75 -12.97 10.00
C GLU A 372 -19.45 -11.84 8.99
N GLY A 373 -19.70 -12.14 7.71
CA GLY A 373 -19.39 -11.26 6.58
C GLY A 373 -17.95 -11.33 6.06
N GLN A 374 -17.00 -11.91 6.80
CA GLN A 374 -15.60 -12.04 6.38
C GLN A 374 -15.34 -13.40 5.73
N TYR A 375 -15.58 -13.48 4.42
CA TYR A 375 -15.44 -14.74 3.65
C TYR A 375 -14.36 -14.74 2.56
N THR A 376 -13.50 -13.71 2.53
CA THR A 376 -12.35 -13.62 1.60
C THR A 376 -11.07 -14.18 2.23
N ASN A 377 -10.01 -14.37 1.45
CA ASN A 377 -8.71 -14.79 1.97
C ASN A 377 -7.97 -13.69 2.77
N THR A 378 -8.59 -12.52 2.99
CA THR A 378 -8.03 -11.40 3.76
C THR A 378 -8.99 -10.98 4.86
N LEU A 379 -8.49 -10.84 6.08
CA LEU A 379 -9.18 -10.22 7.22
C LEU A 379 -8.78 -8.74 7.34
N PRO A 380 -9.71 -7.79 7.51
CA PRO A 380 -9.38 -6.39 7.79
C PRO A 380 -8.64 -6.19 9.12
N ALA A 381 -7.88 -5.09 9.20
CA ALA A 381 -7.21 -4.65 10.43
C ALA A 381 -8.20 -4.39 11.58
N GLY A 382 -7.74 -4.56 12.83
CA GLY A 382 -8.50 -4.25 14.05
C GLY A 382 -9.76 -5.10 14.32
N VAL A 383 -9.91 -6.24 13.64
CA VAL A 383 -11.03 -7.19 13.84
C VAL A 383 -10.75 -8.21 14.95
N ALA A 384 -9.50 -8.62 15.09
CA ALA A 384 -8.96 -9.37 16.23
C ALA A 384 -7.94 -8.49 16.96
N VAL A 385 -7.75 -8.74 18.26
CA VAL A 385 -6.80 -8.00 19.12
C VAL A 385 -5.72 -8.92 19.70
N PHE A 386 -4.60 -8.37 20.15
CA PHE A 386 -3.55 -9.14 20.81
C PHE A 386 -4.10 -9.98 21.98
N GLY A 387 -3.72 -11.26 22.00
CA GLY A 387 -4.23 -12.27 22.93
C GLY A 387 -5.40 -13.10 22.40
N ASP A 388 -6.05 -12.71 21.29
CA ASP A 388 -7.05 -13.54 20.62
C ASP A 388 -6.43 -14.78 19.97
N VAL A 389 -7.22 -15.87 19.93
CA VAL A 389 -6.93 -17.03 19.08
C VAL A 389 -7.57 -16.80 17.71
N LEU A 390 -6.75 -16.33 16.75
CA LEU A 390 -7.16 -16.15 15.37
C LEU A 390 -6.97 -17.45 14.57
N GLU A 391 -8.01 -17.85 13.82
CA GLU A 391 -7.98 -19.01 12.94
C GLU A 391 -8.74 -18.74 11.62
N VAL A 392 -8.42 -19.49 10.55
CA VAL A 392 -9.15 -19.44 9.28
C VAL A 392 -9.25 -20.82 8.62
N ALA A 393 -10.42 -21.14 8.08
CA ALA A 393 -10.65 -22.32 7.24
C ALA A 393 -10.98 -21.90 5.79
N MET A 394 -10.76 -22.81 4.85
CA MET A 394 -11.17 -22.67 3.46
C MET A 394 -12.35 -23.61 3.17
N LYS A 395 -13.33 -23.13 2.42
CA LYS A 395 -14.59 -23.80 2.13
C LYS A 395 -14.77 -23.94 0.63
N VAL A 396 -15.12 -25.13 0.17
CA VAL A 396 -15.34 -25.44 -1.26
C VAL A 396 -16.72 -26.05 -1.46
N SER A 397 -17.35 -25.79 -2.61
CA SER A 397 -18.63 -26.39 -3.00
C SER A 397 -18.68 -26.68 -4.51
N ASP A 398 -19.24 -27.85 -4.84
CA ASP A 398 -19.67 -28.33 -6.15
C ASP A 398 -21.14 -27.97 -6.46
N GLY A 399 -21.83 -27.31 -5.53
CA GLY A 399 -23.25 -26.93 -5.63
C GLY A 399 -24.24 -27.96 -5.06
N ALA A 400 -23.85 -29.22 -4.89
CA ALA A 400 -24.66 -30.25 -4.20
C ALA A 400 -24.17 -30.52 -2.76
N ASN A 401 -22.87 -30.42 -2.55
CA ASN A 401 -22.15 -30.58 -1.29
C ASN A 401 -21.42 -29.27 -0.92
N SER A 402 -20.92 -29.17 0.30
CA SER A 402 -19.89 -28.19 0.66
C SER A 402 -19.03 -28.74 1.77
N VAL A 403 -17.71 -28.54 1.65
CA VAL A 403 -16.71 -29.10 2.56
C VAL A 403 -15.81 -27.98 3.08
N LEU A 404 -15.62 -27.95 4.39
CA LEU A 404 -14.77 -27.02 5.10
C LEU A 404 -13.45 -27.70 5.47
N SER A 405 -12.32 -27.00 5.32
CA SER A 405 -11.00 -27.50 5.69
C SER A 405 -10.81 -27.56 7.21
N TYR A 406 -9.77 -28.25 7.68
CA TYR A 406 -9.20 -27.93 8.99
C TYR A 406 -8.76 -26.47 9.03
N ARG A 407 -8.93 -25.80 10.18
CA ARG A 407 -8.47 -24.42 10.38
C ARG A 407 -6.94 -24.32 10.44
N THR A 408 -6.43 -23.18 10.01
CA THR A 408 -5.04 -22.72 10.21
C THR A 408 -5.07 -21.61 11.25
N SER A 409 -4.30 -21.77 12.33
CA SER A 409 -4.19 -20.77 13.40
C SER A 409 -3.05 -19.78 13.12
N ILE A 410 -3.29 -18.51 13.46
CA ILE A 410 -2.37 -17.39 13.29
C ILE A 410 -2.11 -16.78 14.67
N THR A 411 -0.82 -16.63 15.03
CA THR A 411 -0.41 -15.96 16.27
C THR A 411 -0.26 -14.47 16.02
N LEU A 412 -1.00 -13.65 16.75
CA LEU A 412 -0.90 -12.18 16.69
C LEU A 412 0.27 -11.66 17.52
N ALA A 413 0.86 -10.55 17.08
CA ALA A 413 1.74 -9.71 17.88
C ALA A 413 0.96 -8.61 18.61
N ASP A 414 1.58 -8.04 19.63
CA ASP A 414 1.13 -6.88 20.42
C ASP A 414 1.35 -5.62 19.57
N ALA A 415 0.30 -4.83 19.30
CA ALA A 415 0.42 -3.66 18.44
C ALA A 415 1.15 -2.51 19.16
N PRO A 416 2.04 -1.76 18.47
CA PRO A 416 2.73 -0.64 19.09
C PRO A 416 1.77 0.50 19.44
N ASN A 417 1.98 1.12 20.60
CA ASN A 417 1.31 2.34 21.06
C ASN A 417 1.27 3.40 19.95
N GLN A 418 0.09 3.79 19.47
CA GLN A 418 -0.07 4.86 18.49
C GLN A 418 -0.33 6.20 19.18
N ILE A 419 -0.04 7.31 18.51
CA ILE A 419 -0.38 8.65 18.98
C ILE A 419 -1.49 9.20 18.09
N GLU A 420 -2.65 9.52 18.67
CA GLU A 420 -3.78 10.14 17.98
C GLU A 420 -3.82 11.65 18.26
N ILE A 421 -4.03 12.46 17.22
CA ILE A 421 -4.34 13.89 17.33
C ILE A 421 -5.83 14.12 17.08
N SER A 422 -6.44 15.00 17.89
CA SER A 422 -7.81 15.46 17.69
C SER A 422 -7.90 16.98 17.83
N GLY A 423 -8.48 17.64 16.82
CA GLY A 423 -8.75 19.08 16.83
C GLY A 423 -7.65 19.98 16.25
N LEU A 424 -6.56 19.42 15.70
CA LEU A 424 -5.62 20.16 14.87
C LEU A 424 -6.25 20.30 13.46
N PRO A 425 -6.41 21.51 12.90
CA PRO A 425 -6.80 21.71 11.52
C PRO A 425 -5.58 21.64 10.59
N ASP A 426 -5.81 21.36 9.30
CA ASP A 426 -4.73 21.27 8.30
C ASP A 426 -4.06 22.63 8.04
N THR A 427 -4.83 23.72 8.15
CA THR A 427 -4.37 25.09 7.94
C THR A 427 -4.77 26.07 9.05
N LEU A 428 -3.93 27.08 9.27
CA LEU A 428 -4.12 28.18 10.22
C LEU A 428 -3.70 29.52 9.60
N SER A 429 -4.18 30.63 10.12
CA SER A 429 -3.62 31.97 9.84
C SER A 429 -2.50 32.35 10.82
N ALA A 430 -1.63 33.28 10.45
CA ALA A 430 -0.68 33.92 11.36
C ALA A 430 -1.38 34.62 12.55
N ASN A 431 -0.74 34.61 13.73
CA ASN A 431 -1.29 35.10 15.00
C ASN A 431 -2.67 34.49 15.41
N GLN A 432 -2.96 33.26 14.98
CA GLN A 432 -4.14 32.50 15.38
C GLN A 432 -3.84 31.61 16.60
N HIS A 433 -4.74 31.63 17.59
CA HIS A 433 -4.70 30.68 18.72
C HIS A 433 -5.41 29.38 18.34
N VAL A 434 -4.79 28.23 18.64
CA VAL A 434 -5.31 26.89 18.40
C VAL A 434 -5.19 26.03 19.66
N VAL A 435 -6.16 25.15 19.86
CA VAL A 435 -6.18 24.16 20.94
C VAL A 435 -6.59 22.81 20.38
N PHE A 436 -5.73 21.81 20.55
CA PHE A 436 -5.95 20.43 20.10
C PHE A 436 -5.54 19.44 21.20
N THR A 437 -5.63 18.15 20.97
CA THR A 437 -5.30 17.12 21.99
C THR A 437 -4.56 15.96 21.36
N ALA A 438 -3.46 15.56 21.99
CA ALA A 438 -2.70 14.35 21.68
C ALA A 438 -2.96 13.27 22.74
N LYS A 439 -3.04 12.01 22.32
CA LYS A 439 -3.21 10.86 23.21
C LYS A 439 -2.42 9.67 22.72
N VAL A 440 -1.87 8.89 23.64
CA VAL A 440 -1.39 7.55 23.34
C VAL A 440 -2.58 6.59 23.39
N VAL A 441 -2.76 5.81 22.32
CA VAL A 441 -3.81 4.80 22.16
C VAL A 441 -3.15 3.47 21.82
N ASP A 442 -3.45 2.47 22.63
CA ASP A 442 -3.15 1.06 22.36
C ASP A 442 -4.23 0.53 21.37
N PRO A 443 -3.85 0.06 20.15
CA PRO A 443 -4.81 -0.46 19.17
C PRO A 443 -5.57 -1.70 19.64
N ASP A 444 -4.96 -2.51 20.51
CA ASP A 444 -5.53 -3.75 21.05
C ASP A 444 -6.36 -3.48 22.33
N ASN A 445 -5.92 -2.53 23.17
CA ASN A 445 -6.59 -2.15 24.42
C ASN A 445 -7.09 -0.69 24.44
N LYS A 446 -8.16 -0.43 23.68
CA LYS A 446 -8.87 0.86 23.53
C LYS A 446 -9.51 1.42 24.82
N LEU A 447 -9.17 0.90 25.99
CA LEU A 447 -9.64 1.34 27.31
C LEU A 447 -8.55 1.98 28.17
N GLU A 448 -7.27 1.73 27.91
CA GLU A 448 -6.17 2.45 28.58
C GLU A 448 -5.56 3.46 27.60
N THR A 449 -5.63 4.74 27.97
CA THR A 449 -5.03 5.84 27.23
C THR A 449 -4.07 6.58 28.15
N SER A 450 -2.85 6.82 27.68
CA SER A 450 -1.82 7.52 28.45
C SER A 450 -1.50 8.89 27.82
N THR A 451 -0.92 9.77 28.64
CA THR A 451 -0.49 11.11 28.23
C THR A 451 0.81 11.01 27.44
N SER A 452 0.80 11.45 26.19
CA SER A 452 2.03 11.65 25.42
C SER A 452 2.88 12.79 26.01
N ALA A 453 4.20 12.69 25.89
CA ALA A 453 5.09 13.83 26.11
C ALA A 453 5.23 14.62 24.80
N LEU A 454 5.17 15.95 24.86
CA LEU A 454 5.56 16.82 23.74
C LEU A 454 7.09 16.96 23.77
N THR A 455 7.78 16.39 22.80
CA THR A 455 9.25 16.30 22.77
C THR A 455 9.90 17.42 21.98
N SER A 456 9.26 17.87 20.89
CA SER A 456 9.67 19.04 20.12
C SER A 456 8.45 19.72 19.50
N ALA A 457 8.45 21.06 19.44
CA ALA A 457 7.29 21.85 19.04
C ALA A 457 7.68 23.29 18.65
N PRO A 458 6.80 24.04 17.98
CA PRO A 458 7.03 25.45 17.70
C PRO A 458 7.08 26.30 18.97
N ALA A 459 7.87 27.37 18.95
CA ALA A 459 8.02 28.28 20.08
C ALA A 459 6.66 28.76 20.64
N GLY A 460 6.49 28.63 21.96
CA GLY A 460 5.26 28.99 22.66
C GLY A 460 4.16 27.92 22.69
N ALA A 461 4.37 26.73 22.10
CA ALA A 461 3.47 25.59 22.29
C ALA A 461 3.62 24.99 23.69
N THR A 462 2.51 24.57 24.31
CA THR A 462 2.51 23.90 25.63
C THR A 462 1.48 22.78 25.69
N ILE A 463 1.85 21.64 26.27
CA ILE A 463 0.95 20.51 26.60
C ILE A 463 0.57 20.51 28.09
N ASP A 464 -0.65 20.07 28.42
CA ASP A 464 -1.15 19.93 29.80
C ASP A 464 -1.22 18.47 30.31
N GLU A 465 -1.61 18.29 31.59
CA GLU A 465 -1.77 16.97 32.23
C GLU A 465 -2.85 16.07 31.58
N ASN A 466 -3.65 16.57 30.64
CA ASN A 466 -4.69 15.83 29.91
C ASN A 466 -4.31 15.56 28.44
N GLY A 467 -3.09 15.94 28.03
CA GLY A 467 -2.65 15.88 26.63
C GLY A 467 -3.18 17.02 25.75
N GLN A 468 -3.78 18.07 26.32
CA GLN A 468 -4.25 19.23 25.56
C GLN A 468 -3.07 20.14 25.20
N ILE A 469 -2.91 20.43 23.91
CA ILE A 469 -1.91 21.38 23.40
C ILE A 469 -2.58 22.72 23.15
N SER A 470 -1.96 23.78 23.64
CA SER A 470 -2.31 25.17 23.32
C SER A 470 -1.12 25.83 22.63
N TRP A 471 -1.37 26.49 21.51
CA TRP A 471 -0.37 27.22 20.74
C TRP A 471 -0.96 28.46 20.08
N THR A 472 -0.14 29.47 19.82
CA THR A 472 -0.49 30.62 18.98
C THR A 472 0.52 30.68 17.85
N THR A 473 0.04 30.68 16.61
CA THR A 473 0.92 30.75 15.43
C THR A 473 1.73 32.06 15.45
N PRO A 474 2.96 32.08 14.91
CA PRO A 474 3.77 33.30 14.86
C PRO A 474 3.06 34.46 14.16
N SER A 475 3.34 35.68 14.61
CA SER A 475 2.80 36.92 14.03
C SER A 475 3.62 37.46 12.86
N GLU A 476 4.83 36.93 12.68
CA GLU A 476 5.73 37.20 11.57
C GLU A 476 6.35 35.86 11.13
N MET A 477 6.62 35.70 9.84
CA MET A 477 7.11 34.47 9.21
C MET A 477 8.06 34.84 8.06
N LEU A 478 9.00 33.94 7.74
CA LEU A 478 9.99 34.11 6.67
C LEU A 478 9.45 33.77 5.27
N PHE A 479 8.27 33.15 5.21
CA PHE A 479 7.60 32.70 4.00
C PHE A 479 6.10 33.01 4.13
N SER A 480 5.38 33.11 3.01
CA SER A 480 3.93 33.34 2.96
C SER A 480 3.16 32.19 3.62
N SER A 481 3.55 30.94 3.38
CA SER A 481 3.14 29.77 4.15
C SER A 481 4.34 29.05 4.78
N GLN A 482 4.14 28.40 5.93
CA GLN A 482 5.12 27.50 6.54
C GLN A 482 4.42 26.33 7.23
N ASP A 483 4.99 25.14 7.09
CA ASP A 483 4.62 23.97 7.89
C ASP A 483 5.22 24.08 9.30
N TYR A 484 4.46 23.71 10.33
CA TYR A 484 4.91 23.64 11.72
C TYR A 484 4.65 22.25 12.31
N PHE A 485 5.66 21.70 12.98
CA PHE A 485 5.70 20.30 13.43
C PHE A 485 5.56 20.18 14.94
N PHE A 486 4.69 19.26 15.38
CA PHE A 486 4.50 18.88 16.77
C PHE A 486 4.91 17.43 16.95
N THR A 487 6.06 17.20 17.57
CA THR A 487 6.61 15.88 17.81
C THR A 487 6.31 15.44 19.24
N PHE A 488 5.76 14.23 19.36
CA PHE A 488 5.34 13.62 20.62
C PHE A 488 6.01 12.27 20.79
N SER A 489 6.22 11.84 22.04
CA SER A 489 6.53 10.46 22.37
C SER A 489 5.49 9.83 23.31
N SER A 490 5.37 8.50 23.27
CA SER A 490 4.75 7.76 24.37
C SER A 490 5.64 7.83 25.63
N ALA A 491 5.04 7.58 26.80
CA ALA A 491 5.75 7.52 28.08
C ALA A 491 6.06 6.07 28.52
N ASP A 492 5.97 5.11 27.60
CA ASP A 492 6.18 3.68 27.86
C ASP A 492 7.60 3.25 27.44
N GLU A 493 8.39 2.80 28.42
CA GLU A 493 9.74 2.28 28.21
C GLU A 493 9.78 0.92 27.49
N GLN A 494 8.63 0.23 27.35
CA GLN A 494 8.55 -1.08 26.70
C GLN A 494 8.15 -0.98 25.22
N ASN A 495 7.08 -0.25 24.92
CA ASN A 495 6.65 0.07 23.55
C ASN A 495 6.74 1.60 23.29
N PRO A 496 7.97 2.15 23.15
CA PRO A 496 8.18 3.56 22.84
C PRO A 496 7.77 3.87 21.39
N SER A 497 7.03 4.95 21.21
CA SER A 497 6.69 5.50 19.89
C SER A 497 6.96 7.00 19.84
N GLU A 498 7.48 7.49 18.72
CA GLU A 498 7.64 8.91 18.39
C GLU A 498 6.79 9.20 17.15
N ALA A 499 5.98 10.26 17.17
CA ALA A 499 5.14 10.68 16.05
C ALA A 499 5.17 12.20 15.92
N SER A 500 5.24 12.70 14.69
CA SER A 500 5.26 14.13 14.38
C SER A 500 4.07 14.51 13.50
N PHE A 501 3.39 15.60 13.84
CA PHE A 501 2.18 16.06 13.18
C PHE A 501 2.34 17.50 12.69
N THR A 502 1.90 17.77 11.48
CA THR A 502 2.12 19.05 10.79
C THR A 502 0.84 19.87 10.72
N VAL A 503 0.98 21.20 10.73
CA VAL A 503 -0.05 22.16 10.32
C VAL A 503 0.58 23.27 9.50
N THR A 504 -0.02 23.65 8.39
CA THR A 504 0.46 24.76 7.56
C THR A 504 -0.12 26.08 8.08
N VAL A 505 0.73 27.07 8.34
CA VAL A 505 0.33 28.42 8.75
C VAL A 505 0.52 29.36 7.58
N ASN A 506 -0.50 30.14 7.25
CA ASN A 506 -0.49 31.11 6.16
C ASN A 506 -0.50 32.56 6.69
N SER A 507 0.27 33.43 6.05
CA SER A 507 0.46 34.84 6.38
C SER A 507 0.22 35.70 5.14
N PRO A 508 -0.39 36.90 5.26
CA PRO A 508 -0.44 37.89 4.18
C PRO A 508 0.91 38.62 4.03
N GLY A 509 2.02 37.87 4.11
CA GLY A 509 3.38 38.36 3.89
C GLY A 509 3.78 38.21 2.43
N SER A 510 4.76 38.99 1.99
CA SER A 510 5.35 38.84 0.65
C SER A 510 6.09 37.52 0.50
N LEU A 511 6.06 36.96 -0.71
CA LEU A 511 6.88 35.81 -1.10
C LEU A 511 8.39 36.12 -0.95
N PRO A 512 9.26 35.09 -0.81
CA PRO A 512 10.71 35.24 -0.95
C PRO A 512 11.13 35.92 -2.26
N ILE A 513 12.20 36.72 -2.20
CA ILE A 513 12.77 37.36 -3.39
C ILE A 513 13.66 36.34 -4.11
N ALA A 514 13.12 35.64 -5.10
CA ALA A 514 13.88 34.76 -5.99
C ALA A 514 14.32 35.48 -7.28
N ARG A 515 15.50 35.15 -7.83
CA ARG A 515 15.97 35.53 -9.19
C ARG A 515 16.86 34.44 -9.78
N SER A 516 16.90 34.33 -11.12
CA SER A 516 17.70 33.36 -11.87
C SER A 516 18.59 33.99 -12.96
N GLY A 517 18.34 35.25 -13.34
CA GLY A 517 18.76 35.69 -14.68
C GLY A 517 17.70 35.35 -15.72
N ILE A 518 17.96 35.72 -16.97
CA ILE A 518 17.00 35.57 -18.07
C ILE A 518 17.23 34.22 -18.75
N GLU A 519 16.14 33.49 -18.95
CA GLU A 519 16.09 32.13 -19.48
C GLU A 519 14.90 32.05 -20.45
N VAL A 520 14.93 31.11 -21.39
CA VAL A 520 13.95 31.04 -22.49
C VAL A 520 13.37 29.65 -22.68
N PRO A 521 12.16 29.53 -23.24
CA PRO A 521 11.46 28.25 -23.30
C PRO A 521 11.94 27.37 -24.45
N LYS A 522 11.79 26.06 -24.25
CA LYS A 522 12.20 25.02 -25.21
C LYS A 522 11.05 24.59 -26.15
N LYS A 523 9.86 25.21 -26.03
CA LYS A 523 8.64 25.01 -26.84
C LYS A 523 7.87 26.33 -27.02
N SER A 524 6.96 26.36 -28.00
CA SER A 524 5.99 27.45 -28.24
C SER A 524 5.10 27.75 -27.02
N ASN A 525 4.37 28.87 -27.05
CA ASN A 525 3.35 29.27 -26.06
C ASN A 525 3.90 29.39 -24.62
N ASN A 526 5.11 29.93 -24.50
CA ASN A 526 5.79 30.19 -23.23
C ASN A 526 6.47 31.58 -23.19
N ILE A 527 5.98 32.50 -24.03
CA ILE A 527 6.28 33.93 -24.00
C ILE A 527 4.95 34.66 -24.22
N LEU A 528 4.60 35.60 -23.33
CA LEU A 528 3.44 36.48 -23.44
C LEU A 528 3.86 37.91 -23.09
N ILE A 529 3.17 38.91 -23.63
CA ILE A 529 3.42 40.34 -23.36
C ILE A 529 2.12 40.96 -22.84
N ASN A 530 2.10 41.47 -21.61
CA ASN A 530 0.97 42.17 -20.99
C ASN A 530 1.39 42.89 -19.70
N ASP A 531 0.52 43.71 -19.12
CA ASP A 531 0.67 44.16 -17.73
C ASP A 531 0.38 42.98 -16.78
N PHE A 532 1.28 42.77 -15.83
CA PHE A 532 1.23 41.69 -14.83
C PHE A 532 1.47 42.21 -13.39
N ASP A 533 1.59 43.53 -13.17
CA ASP A 533 1.69 44.12 -11.81
C ASP A 533 0.96 45.46 -11.60
N GLY A 534 0.12 45.87 -12.56
CA GLY A 534 -0.88 46.92 -12.42
C GLY A 534 -0.31 48.34 -12.53
N ASP A 535 0.81 48.51 -13.24
CA ASP A 535 1.55 49.78 -13.32
C ASP A 535 1.45 50.52 -14.68
N ASP A 536 0.42 50.18 -15.46
CA ASP A 536 0.08 50.69 -16.81
C ASP A 536 1.18 50.38 -17.85
N LYS A 537 1.91 49.26 -17.70
CA LYS A 537 3.03 48.86 -18.59
C LYS A 537 3.13 47.35 -18.77
N ASN A 538 3.61 46.94 -19.94
CA ASN A 538 3.82 45.53 -20.26
C ASN A 538 5.15 44.99 -19.73
N GLU A 539 5.11 43.75 -19.25
CA GLU A 539 6.26 42.85 -19.14
C GLU A 539 6.19 41.71 -20.16
N ILE A 540 7.36 41.09 -20.39
CA ILE A 540 7.46 39.78 -21.02
C ILE A 540 7.35 38.72 -19.91
N LEU A 541 6.24 37.99 -19.86
CA LEU A 541 6.11 36.75 -19.11
C LEU A 541 6.79 35.61 -19.88
N THR A 542 7.67 34.85 -19.23
CA THR A 542 8.32 33.70 -19.86
C THR A 542 8.70 32.58 -18.88
N THR A 543 9.04 31.40 -19.43
CA THR A 543 9.39 30.19 -18.68
C THR A 543 10.63 29.52 -19.28
N ASP A 544 11.26 28.61 -18.53
CA ASP A 544 12.36 27.77 -19.04
C ASP A 544 11.87 26.41 -19.61
N HIS A 545 10.55 26.22 -19.72
CA HIS A 545 9.88 24.95 -20.02
C HIS A 545 10.29 23.81 -19.05
N PHE A 546 10.63 24.15 -17.79
CA PHE A 546 10.92 23.19 -16.73
C PHE A 546 10.19 23.56 -15.45
N ASN A 547 10.64 24.57 -14.70
CA ASN A 547 10.02 24.97 -13.43
C ASN A 547 10.10 26.47 -13.09
N ARG A 548 10.72 27.32 -13.91
CA ARG A 548 10.79 28.77 -13.66
C ARG A 548 9.69 29.52 -14.41
N VAL A 549 8.97 30.42 -13.72
CA VAL A 549 7.99 31.36 -14.29
C VAL A 549 8.44 32.78 -13.92
N MET A 550 8.67 33.63 -14.93
CA MET A 550 9.47 34.85 -14.80
C MET A 550 8.81 36.03 -15.52
N LEU A 551 8.99 37.24 -14.97
CA LEU A 551 8.70 38.50 -15.69
C LEU A 551 10.00 39.23 -16.01
N ILE A 552 10.15 39.66 -17.25
CA ILE A 552 11.24 40.51 -17.74
C ILE A 552 10.68 41.88 -18.12
N THR A 553 11.36 42.95 -17.68
CA THR A 553 11.01 44.35 -17.96
C THR A 553 12.22 45.09 -18.55
N TYR A 554 12.02 46.29 -19.11
CA TYR A 554 13.09 47.06 -19.75
C TYR A 554 13.55 48.29 -18.95
N ASN A 555 14.83 48.30 -18.60
CA ASN A 555 15.50 49.40 -17.90
C ASN A 555 16.51 50.07 -18.85
N ASN A 556 16.20 51.29 -19.32
CA ASN A 556 17.02 52.03 -20.29
C ASN A 556 17.42 51.18 -21.53
N GLY A 557 16.46 50.39 -22.04
CA GLY A 557 16.64 49.49 -23.19
C GLY A 557 17.50 48.25 -22.91
N THR A 558 17.83 47.93 -21.65
CA THR A 558 18.37 46.62 -21.24
C THR A 558 17.24 45.78 -20.62
N PRO A 559 17.08 44.50 -20.98
CA PRO A 559 16.14 43.60 -20.32
C PRO A 559 16.66 43.20 -18.93
N GLU A 560 15.80 43.27 -17.91
CA GLU A 560 16.12 42.91 -16.52
C GLU A 560 14.98 42.06 -15.92
N GLN A 561 15.32 41.05 -15.10
CA GLN A 561 14.33 40.16 -14.49
C GLN A 561 13.58 40.88 -13.35
N LYS A 562 12.35 41.35 -13.64
CA LYS A 562 11.45 42.02 -12.70
C LYS A 562 11.03 41.06 -11.57
N TRP A 563 10.70 39.81 -11.91
CA TRP A 563 10.17 38.81 -10.98
C TRP A 563 10.48 37.37 -11.41
N LEU A 564 10.46 36.44 -10.44
CA LEU A 564 10.51 34.99 -10.61
C LEU A 564 9.64 34.38 -9.49
N TYR A 565 8.72 33.49 -9.84
CA TYR A 565 7.95 32.72 -8.84
C TYR A 565 8.91 31.85 -8.01
N PRO A 566 8.92 31.93 -6.66
CA PRO A 566 9.98 31.34 -5.85
C PRO A 566 9.78 29.86 -5.49
N TYR A 567 8.59 29.30 -5.73
CA TYR A 567 8.21 27.96 -5.28
C TYR A 567 7.99 26.99 -6.44
N ALA A 568 8.02 25.69 -6.15
CA ALA A 568 7.48 24.68 -7.06
C ALA A 568 5.98 24.91 -7.30
N LEU A 569 5.49 24.50 -8.47
CA LEU A 569 4.08 24.61 -8.82
C LEU A 569 3.33 23.42 -8.21
N PRO A 570 2.16 23.62 -7.57
CA PRO A 570 1.45 22.57 -6.83
C PRO A 570 0.84 21.49 -7.75
N THR A 571 0.86 21.69 -9.07
CA THR A 571 0.46 20.70 -10.08
C THR A 571 1.61 19.83 -10.59
N GLU A 572 2.85 20.08 -10.16
CA GLU A 572 4.01 19.20 -10.40
C GLU A 572 4.37 18.91 -11.87
N GLY A 573 5.49 18.24 -12.10
CA GLY A 573 6.04 18.02 -13.43
C GLY A 573 6.50 19.30 -14.14
N ARG A 574 6.84 19.19 -15.43
CA ARG A 574 7.38 20.30 -16.23
C ARG A 574 6.30 21.25 -16.69
N ILE A 575 6.61 22.54 -16.70
CA ILE A 575 5.79 23.57 -17.34
C ILE A 575 5.67 23.26 -18.84
N LYS A 576 4.45 23.04 -19.33
CA LYS A 576 4.16 22.91 -20.75
C LYS A 576 3.98 24.27 -21.40
N GLN A 577 3.09 25.10 -20.86
CA GLN A 577 2.62 26.37 -21.45
C GLN A 577 2.14 27.34 -20.35
N VAL A 578 2.02 28.63 -20.69
CA VAL A 578 1.38 29.65 -19.83
C VAL A 578 0.30 30.42 -20.58
N PHE A 579 -0.70 30.89 -19.83
CA PHE A 579 -1.79 31.74 -20.29
C PHE A 579 -1.99 32.93 -19.34
N ALA A 580 -2.65 34.00 -19.79
CA ALA A 580 -2.85 35.23 -19.01
C ALA A 580 -4.27 35.78 -19.22
N VAL A 581 -5.12 35.63 -18.20
CA VAL A 581 -6.54 36.02 -18.22
C VAL A 581 -6.82 36.83 -16.96
N ASN A 582 -7.57 37.93 -17.08
CA ASN A 582 -8.11 38.66 -15.91
C ASN A 582 -9.50 38.10 -15.59
N THR A 583 -9.71 37.60 -14.37
CA THR A 583 -10.98 36.96 -13.95
C THR A 583 -11.64 37.59 -12.73
N ASP A 584 -11.08 38.67 -12.16
CA ASP A 584 -11.67 39.39 -11.00
C ASP A 584 -11.95 40.90 -11.20
N ASP A 585 -11.77 41.42 -12.44
CA ASP A 585 -11.94 42.82 -12.86
C ASP A 585 -10.92 43.82 -12.23
N ASP A 586 -9.72 43.38 -11.82
CA ASP A 586 -8.63 44.27 -11.38
C ASP A 586 -7.80 44.91 -12.54
N SER A 587 -6.57 45.37 -12.27
CA SER A 587 -5.67 45.98 -13.26
C SER A 587 -4.56 45.04 -13.75
N GLU A 588 -4.45 43.86 -13.15
CA GLU A 588 -3.41 42.88 -13.37
C GLU A 588 -3.90 41.77 -14.34
N LYS A 589 -3.13 40.69 -14.48
CA LYS A 589 -3.58 39.44 -15.10
C LYS A 589 -3.07 38.23 -14.34
N GLU A 590 -3.98 37.34 -13.97
CA GLU A 590 -3.64 36.08 -13.34
C GLU A 590 -2.86 35.19 -14.31
N ILE A 591 -1.76 34.64 -13.82
CA ILE A 591 -0.85 33.81 -14.62
C ILE A 591 -1.26 32.34 -14.44
N TYR A 592 -1.82 31.76 -15.49
CA TYR A 592 -2.17 30.34 -15.53
C TYR A 592 -0.99 29.54 -16.07
N VAL A 593 -0.62 28.47 -15.39
CA VAL A 593 0.52 27.62 -15.73
C VAL A 593 0.06 26.18 -15.90
N LEU A 594 0.13 25.68 -17.13
CA LEU A 594 -0.13 24.30 -17.47
C LEU A 594 1.16 23.51 -17.26
N THR A 595 1.17 22.57 -16.32
CA THR A 595 2.26 21.61 -16.12
C THR A 595 1.85 20.22 -16.60
N GLU A 596 2.79 19.26 -16.60
CA GLU A 596 2.51 17.87 -16.98
C GLU A 596 1.31 17.27 -16.24
N ASN A 597 1.16 17.51 -14.93
CA ASN A 597 0.12 16.83 -14.13
C ASN A 597 -1.05 17.76 -13.74
N GLY A 598 -1.18 18.97 -14.29
CA GLY A 598 -2.33 19.85 -13.96
C GLY A 598 -2.26 21.31 -14.44
N LEU A 599 -3.27 22.10 -14.04
CA LEU A 599 -3.33 23.55 -14.23
C LEU A 599 -3.26 24.28 -12.87
N SER A 600 -2.28 25.17 -12.72
CA SER A 600 -2.15 26.10 -11.59
C SER A 600 -2.47 27.53 -12.02
N VAL A 601 -2.86 28.39 -11.07
CA VAL A 601 -3.00 29.84 -11.27
C VAL A 601 -2.22 30.61 -10.21
N ILE A 602 -1.60 31.73 -10.60
CA ILE A 602 -0.94 32.69 -9.72
C ILE A 602 -1.73 33.99 -9.79
N ASP A 603 -2.48 34.29 -8.73
CA ASP A 603 -3.46 35.40 -8.69
C ASP A 603 -2.83 36.79 -8.77
N ASN A 604 -1.56 36.92 -8.36
CA ASN A 604 -0.71 38.11 -8.52
C ASN A 604 0.71 37.78 -8.03
N LEU A 605 1.65 38.68 -8.28
CA LEU A 605 3.09 38.47 -8.02
C LEU A 605 3.47 38.30 -6.53
N ASN A 606 2.54 38.49 -5.60
CA ASN A 606 2.73 38.28 -4.16
C ASN A 606 1.95 37.06 -3.60
N SER A 607 1.21 36.33 -4.45
CA SER A 607 0.39 35.18 -4.07
C SER A 607 1.06 33.85 -4.39
N GLU A 608 0.77 32.84 -3.58
CA GLU A 608 1.17 31.45 -3.88
C GLU A 608 0.30 30.87 -5.00
N ALA A 609 0.91 30.07 -5.87
CA ALA A 609 0.21 29.37 -6.93
C ALA A 609 -0.84 28.42 -6.34
N ARG A 610 -2.09 28.50 -6.82
CA ARG A 610 -3.19 27.62 -6.44
C ARG A 610 -3.42 26.56 -7.51
N LYS A 611 -3.55 25.31 -7.09
CA LYS A 611 -3.96 24.19 -7.94
C LYS A 611 -5.44 24.34 -8.31
N LEU A 612 -5.77 24.30 -9.60
CA LEU A 612 -7.16 24.32 -10.09
C LEU A 612 -7.60 22.94 -10.61
N LEU A 613 -6.69 22.24 -11.30
CA LEU A 613 -6.96 20.96 -11.94
C LEU A 613 -5.74 20.04 -11.87
N THR A 614 -5.97 18.74 -11.78
CA THR A 614 -4.97 17.66 -11.88
C THR A 614 -5.37 16.69 -12.97
N PHE A 615 -4.40 16.06 -13.61
CA PHE A 615 -4.59 15.01 -14.60
C PHE A 615 -3.98 13.68 -14.13
N GLU A 616 -4.61 12.57 -14.49
CA GLU A 616 -4.07 11.20 -14.34
C GLU A 616 -3.20 10.80 -15.56
N GLU A 617 -3.17 11.64 -16.60
CA GLU A 617 -2.46 11.49 -17.87
C GLU A 617 -1.60 12.74 -18.12
N ASP A 618 -0.43 12.59 -18.76
CA ASP A 618 0.48 13.72 -18.98
C ASP A 618 -0.16 14.74 -19.94
N ALA A 619 -0.25 16.01 -19.54
CA ALA A 619 -0.66 17.10 -20.42
C ALA A 619 0.42 17.37 -21.48
N VAL A 620 0.02 17.55 -22.74
CA VAL A 620 0.91 17.81 -23.87
C VAL A 620 0.92 19.31 -24.23
N SER A 621 -0.26 19.90 -24.34
CA SER A 621 -0.51 21.32 -24.63
C SER A 621 -2.00 21.65 -24.41
N GLY A 622 -2.36 22.93 -24.48
CA GLY A 622 -3.75 23.38 -24.42
C GLY A 622 -3.96 24.79 -24.99
N ALA A 623 -5.18 25.29 -24.75
CA ALA A 623 -5.60 26.68 -24.95
C ALA A 623 -6.59 27.03 -23.82
N LEU A 624 -6.65 28.31 -23.43
CA LEU A 624 -7.49 28.81 -22.35
C LEU A 624 -8.14 30.12 -22.80
N GLU A 625 -9.46 30.18 -22.85
CA GLU A 625 -10.23 31.36 -23.30
C GLU A 625 -11.65 31.34 -22.71
N ASP A 626 -12.32 32.48 -22.53
CA ASP A 626 -13.76 32.50 -22.21
C ASP A 626 -14.57 32.20 -23.48
N THR A 627 -15.01 30.95 -23.62
CA THR A 627 -15.70 30.49 -24.83
C THR A 627 -17.20 30.78 -24.81
N ASN A 628 -17.74 31.25 -23.68
CA ASN A 628 -19.19 31.35 -23.45
C ASN A 628 -19.67 32.75 -23.00
N ASN A 629 -18.73 33.67 -22.73
CA ASN A 629 -18.92 35.04 -22.26
C ASN A 629 -19.62 35.13 -20.88
N ASP A 630 -19.25 34.27 -19.93
CA ASP A 630 -19.68 34.37 -18.52
C ASP A 630 -18.61 34.90 -17.54
N GLY A 631 -17.38 35.15 -18.03
CA GLY A 631 -16.25 35.64 -17.25
C GLY A 631 -15.38 34.53 -16.66
N ILE A 632 -15.62 33.26 -17.00
CA ILE A 632 -14.84 32.12 -16.50
C ILE A 632 -14.29 31.32 -17.69
N PRO A 633 -12.96 31.21 -17.86
CA PRO A 633 -12.40 30.58 -19.04
C PRO A 633 -12.55 29.05 -19.06
N GLU A 634 -12.63 28.51 -20.27
CA GLU A 634 -12.54 27.09 -20.59
C GLU A 634 -11.10 26.70 -20.99
N LEU A 635 -10.54 25.69 -20.34
CA LEU A 635 -9.30 25.03 -20.74
C LEU A 635 -9.61 23.89 -21.72
N ALA A 636 -9.16 23.98 -22.97
CA ALA A 636 -8.99 22.83 -23.85
C ALA A 636 -7.58 22.27 -23.66
N VAL A 637 -7.43 20.97 -23.37
CA VAL A 637 -6.13 20.32 -23.09
C VAL A 637 -6.00 18.98 -23.80
N PHE A 638 -4.78 18.67 -24.26
CA PHE A 638 -4.38 17.35 -24.75
C PHE A 638 -3.69 16.54 -23.65
N LEU A 639 -4.17 15.32 -23.42
CA LEU A 639 -3.65 14.36 -22.45
C LEU A 639 -3.10 13.09 -23.15
N THR A 640 -2.10 12.42 -22.56
CA THR A 640 -1.54 11.15 -23.05
C THR A 640 -1.25 10.12 -21.95
N ASN A 641 -1.58 8.85 -22.24
CA ASN A 641 -1.38 7.68 -21.36
C ASN A 641 0.06 7.11 -21.33
N GLU A 642 0.99 7.54 -22.20
CA GLU A 642 2.38 7.05 -22.17
C GLU A 642 3.41 8.18 -22.34
N LYS A 643 4.49 8.08 -21.55
CA LYS A 643 5.76 8.82 -21.71
C LYS A 643 6.50 8.50 -23.03
N HIS A 644 6.00 7.56 -23.85
CA HIS A 644 6.62 7.06 -25.09
C HIS A 644 5.62 6.94 -26.27
N SER A 645 6.15 6.78 -27.49
CA SER A 645 5.68 7.56 -28.64
C SER A 645 4.56 6.96 -29.54
N ASN A 646 3.58 6.22 -29.02
CA ASN A 646 2.47 5.66 -29.84
C ASN A 646 1.11 5.57 -29.12
N SER A 647 0.82 6.49 -28.19
CA SER A 647 -0.51 6.64 -27.57
C SER A 647 -1.54 7.30 -28.49
N THR A 648 -2.82 7.15 -28.14
CA THR A 648 -3.92 7.99 -28.65
C THR A 648 -4.08 9.18 -27.70
N ASN A 649 -3.98 10.41 -28.21
CA ASN A 649 -4.14 11.61 -27.38
C ASN A 649 -5.63 11.90 -27.14
N THR A 650 -5.98 12.18 -25.89
CA THR A 650 -7.34 12.59 -25.48
C THR A 650 -7.43 14.12 -25.47
N LEU A 651 -8.41 14.67 -26.17
CA LEU A 651 -8.80 16.08 -26.08
C LEU A 651 -9.90 16.20 -25.03
N ALA A 652 -9.66 16.97 -23.97
CA ALA A 652 -10.62 17.25 -22.90
C ALA A 652 -10.78 18.76 -22.69
N ILE A 653 -12.02 19.22 -22.49
CA ILE A 653 -12.36 20.63 -22.28
C ILE A 653 -12.97 20.80 -20.89
N TYR A 654 -12.47 21.74 -20.08
CA TYR A 654 -12.92 21.99 -18.72
C TYR A 654 -13.25 23.47 -18.51
N SER A 655 -14.46 23.80 -18.04
CA SER A 655 -14.74 25.14 -17.48
C SER A 655 -14.11 25.25 -16.10
N LEU A 656 -13.41 26.36 -15.82
CA LEU A 656 -12.76 26.56 -14.52
C LEU A 656 -13.76 26.86 -13.38
N GLU A 657 -15.07 27.01 -13.65
CA GLU A 657 -16.10 27.03 -12.61
C GLU A 657 -16.27 25.64 -11.96
N LYS A 658 -16.07 24.57 -12.73
CA LYS A 658 -16.28 23.17 -12.31
C LYS A 658 -15.24 22.22 -12.92
N PRO A 659 -13.92 22.44 -12.71
CA PRO A 659 -12.85 21.74 -13.45
C PRO A 659 -12.77 20.22 -13.16
N GLN A 660 -13.55 19.70 -12.22
CA GLN A 660 -13.55 18.28 -11.83
C GLN A 660 -14.27 17.35 -12.84
N GLN A 661 -14.92 17.88 -13.88
CA GLN A 661 -15.51 17.11 -14.98
C GLN A 661 -15.36 17.85 -16.30
N PRO A 662 -15.00 17.18 -17.41
CA PRO A 662 -14.94 17.83 -18.71
C PRO A 662 -16.35 18.16 -19.24
N LEU A 663 -16.47 19.29 -19.93
CA LEU A 663 -17.65 19.66 -20.73
C LEU A 663 -17.76 18.78 -21.98
N PHE A 664 -16.61 18.53 -22.62
CA PHE A 664 -16.46 17.76 -23.84
C PHE A 664 -15.16 16.95 -23.77
N GLU A 665 -15.18 15.73 -24.29
CA GLU A 665 -14.05 14.81 -24.28
C GLU A 665 -14.09 13.92 -25.54
N THR A 666 -12.96 13.80 -26.25
CA THR A 666 -12.86 12.94 -27.44
C THR A 666 -11.43 12.44 -27.66
N ASN A 667 -11.28 11.27 -28.28
CA ASN A 667 -9.99 10.80 -28.77
C ASN A 667 -9.64 11.55 -30.07
N SER A 668 -8.39 11.96 -30.26
CA SER A 668 -7.92 12.64 -31.48
C SER A 668 -6.51 12.21 -31.90
N ASP A 669 -6.42 11.06 -32.57
CA ASP A 669 -5.19 10.52 -33.15
C ASP A 669 -4.36 11.58 -33.92
N ASN A 670 -3.06 11.65 -33.63
CA ASN A 670 -2.08 12.54 -34.25
C ASN A 670 -2.25 14.06 -34.02
N ALA A 671 -3.21 14.52 -33.20
CA ALA A 671 -3.25 15.91 -32.77
C ALA A 671 -2.27 16.16 -31.61
N HIS A 672 -1.65 17.35 -31.60
CA HIS A 672 -0.63 17.73 -30.62
C HIS A 672 -0.79 19.16 -30.07
N THR A 673 -1.68 19.97 -30.66
CA THR A 673 -2.03 21.32 -30.15
C THR A 673 -3.44 21.75 -30.57
N VAL A 674 -3.99 22.71 -29.83
CA VAL A 674 -5.30 23.33 -30.03
C VAL A 674 -5.19 24.86 -30.00
N ARG A 675 -6.16 25.57 -30.58
CA ARG A 675 -6.41 27.00 -30.41
C ARG A 675 -7.91 27.26 -30.33
N PHE A 676 -8.29 28.34 -29.66
CA PHE A 676 -9.57 29.00 -29.89
C PHE A 676 -9.39 30.14 -30.88
N GLY A 677 -10.43 30.51 -31.63
CA GLY A 677 -10.45 31.60 -32.60
C GLY A 677 -11.80 31.67 -33.32
N ASN A 678 -12.17 32.82 -33.88
CA ASN A 678 -13.41 32.96 -34.66
C ASN A 678 -13.10 32.81 -36.15
N VAL A 679 -13.39 31.64 -36.71
CA VAL A 679 -13.05 31.23 -38.09
C VAL A 679 -14.30 31.05 -38.97
N ASP A 680 -15.48 31.41 -38.43
CA ASP A 680 -16.82 31.28 -39.02
C ASP A 680 -17.44 32.65 -39.37
N THR A 681 -18.74 32.85 -39.17
CA THR A 681 -19.53 34.03 -39.54
C THR A 681 -20.51 34.46 -38.44
N ASP A 682 -20.52 33.79 -37.29
CA ASP A 682 -21.23 34.23 -36.08
C ASP A 682 -20.28 34.77 -34.99
N GLU A 683 -20.76 34.93 -33.75
CA GLU A 683 -20.08 35.65 -32.66
C GLU A 683 -19.48 34.70 -31.59
N ASN A 684 -19.58 33.37 -31.76
CA ASN A 684 -18.95 32.39 -30.87
C ASN A 684 -17.45 32.21 -31.22
N LEU A 685 -16.78 31.26 -30.57
CA LEU A 685 -15.43 30.81 -30.92
C LEU A 685 -15.50 29.35 -31.38
N GLU A 686 -14.56 28.97 -32.25
CA GLU A 686 -14.31 27.57 -32.57
C GLU A 686 -13.14 27.02 -31.75
N LEU A 687 -13.14 25.71 -31.50
CA LEU A 687 -11.98 24.95 -31.06
C LEU A 687 -11.31 24.30 -32.29
N ILE A 688 -10.16 24.84 -32.68
CA ILE A 688 -9.34 24.38 -33.80
C ILE A 688 -8.34 23.34 -33.29
N VAL A 689 -8.33 22.14 -33.89
CA VAL A 689 -7.50 21.00 -33.46
C VAL A 689 -6.50 20.63 -34.54
N SER A 690 -5.21 20.46 -34.18
CA SER A 690 -4.13 20.30 -35.18
C SER A 690 -4.24 19.06 -36.09
N SER A 691 -5.04 18.05 -35.71
CA SER A 691 -5.43 16.91 -36.56
C SER A 691 -6.28 17.28 -37.79
N GLY A 692 -6.87 18.48 -37.84
CA GLY A 692 -7.75 18.93 -38.92
C GLY A 692 -9.23 19.00 -38.56
N LEU A 693 -9.58 18.98 -37.26
CA LEU A 693 -10.95 19.12 -36.76
C LEU A 693 -11.21 20.59 -36.34
N VAL A 694 -12.45 21.03 -36.51
CA VAL A 694 -12.98 22.30 -35.98
C VAL A 694 -14.34 22.02 -35.35
N TYR A 695 -14.55 22.50 -34.12
CA TYR A 695 -15.77 22.37 -33.35
C TYR A 695 -16.29 23.76 -32.94
N ASP A 696 -17.59 24.01 -33.03
CA ASP A 696 -18.23 25.16 -32.39
C ASP A 696 -18.24 24.97 -30.86
N THR A 697 -17.82 25.97 -30.06
CA THR A 697 -17.81 25.84 -28.58
C THR A 697 -19.20 25.92 -27.95
N ALA A 698 -20.19 26.53 -28.62
CA ALA A 698 -21.54 26.70 -28.09
C ALA A 698 -22.37 25.40 -28.10
N THR A 699 -22.08 24.46 -29.02
CA THR A 699 -22.75 23.15 -29.11
C THR A 699 -21.83 21.94 -29.01
N TRP A 700 -20.52 22.11 -29.22
CA TRP A 700 -19.53 21.03 -29.41
C TRP A 700 -19.84 20.10 -30.60
N GLU A 701 -20.65 20.54 -31.58
CA GLU A 701 -20.79 19.85 -32.86
C GLU A 701 -19.58 20.12 -33.78
N ASN A 702 -19.19 19.11 -34.55
CA ASN A 702 -18.05 19.21 -35.48
C ASN A 702 -18.45 20.02 -36.72
N GLU A 703 -18.00 21.27 -36.77
CA GLU A 703 -18.14 22.21 -37.89
C GLU A 703 -17.41 21.73 -39.16
N TRP A 704 -16.15 21.30 -39.03
CA TRP A 704 -15.33 20.85 -40.16
C TRP A 704 -14.37 19.74 -39.79
N LEU A 705 -14.24 18.75 -40.69
CA LEU A 705 -13.13 17.81 -40.72
C LEU A 705 -12.41 18.00 -42.05
N SER A 706 -11.21 18.57 -41.99
CA SER A 706 -10.30 18.71 -43.11
C SER A 706 -9.80 17.34 -43.60
N GLY A 707 -9.46 17.25 -44.89
CA GLY A 707 -8.78 16.08 -45.45
C GLY A 707 -7.29 15.98 -45.07
N TYR A 708 -6.77 16.97 -44.36
CA TYR A 708 -5.37 17.13 -43.96
C TYR A 708 -5.29 17.79 -42.57
N SER A 709 -4.33 17.37 -41.74
CA SER A 709 -3.96 18.10 -40.52
C SER A 709 -3.56 19.55 -40.84
N PHE A 710 -3.87 20.48 -39.94
CA PHE A 710 -3.51 21.89 -40.11
C PHE A 710 -2.01 22.13 -39.81
N GLY A 711 -1.46 21.43 -38.83
CA GLY A 711 -0.05 21.44 -38.47
C GLY A 711 0.26 20.35 -37.44
N TYR A 712 1.53 20.09 -37.19
CA TYR A 712 1.94 19.12 -36.15
C TYR A 712 1.99 19.79 -34.78
N ASN A 713 3.07 20.51 -34.47
CA ASN A 713 3.29 21.18 -33.18
C ASN A 713 2.75 22.62 -33.11
N ASP A 714 2.46 23.25 -34.24
CA ASP A 714 2.26 24.70 -34.31
C ASP A 714 1.16 25.08 -35.30
N ILE A 715 0.17 25.82 -34.81
CA ILE A 715 -0.99 26.40 -35.50
C ILE A 715 -1.35 27.73 -34.83
N ILE A 716 -1.89 28.68 -35.60
CA ILE A 716 -2.45 29.96 -35.13
C ILE A 716 -3.73 30.27 -35.92
N THR A 717 -4.50 31.23 -35.43
CA THR A 717 -5.58 31.89 -36.18
C THR A 717 -5.30 33.40 -36.26
N ALA A 718 -5.72 34.05 -37.35
CA ALA A 718 -5.56 35.50 -37.58
C ALA A 718 -6.40 35.97 -38.78
N ASP A 719 -6.85 37.23 -38.82
CA ASP A 719 -7.51 37.82 -40.01
C ASP A 719 -6.45 38.24 -41.03
N ILE A 720 -5.82 37.25 -41.65
CA ILE A 720 -4.72 37.45 -42.60
C ILE A 720 -5.20 38.05 -43.94
N ASN A 721 -6.51 38.07 -44.22
CA ASN A 721 -7.07 38.55 -45.50
C ASN A 721 -7.81 39.91 -45.39
N GLY A 722 -8.19 40.33 -44.18
CA GLY A 722 -8.86 41.59 -43.87
C GLY A 722 -10.37 41.62 -44.15
N ASP A 723 -11.06 40.48 -44.05
CA ASP A 723 -12.53 40.41 -44.22
C ASP A 723 -13.33 40.27 -42.91
N GLY A 724 -12.65 40.17 -41.77
CA GLY A 724 -13.23 40.14 -40.43
C GLY A 724 -13.46 38.73 -39.87
N ILE A 725 -12.81 37.72 -40.44
CA ILE A 725 -12.90 36.30 -40.06
C ILE A 725 -11.48 35.74 -39.98
N GLU A 726 -11.16 34.95 -38.96
CA GLU A 726 -9.81 34.39 -38.83
C GLU A 726 -9.60 33.20 -39.78
N GLU A 727 -8.45 33.19 -40.46
CA GLU A 727 -7.94 32.03 -41.17
C GLU A 727 -7.17 31.11 -40.21
N ILE A 728 -7.23 29.79 -40.42
CA ILE A 728 -6.34 28.85 -39.73
C ILE A 728 -5.01 28.81 -40.48
N ILE A 729 -3.91 29.17 -39.83
CA ILE A 729 -2.55 29.07 -40.37
C ILE A 729 -1.78 27.98 -39.62
N GLY A 730 -1.13 27.07 -40.36
CA GLY A 730 -0.41 25.94 -39.77
C GLY A 730 0.75 25.44 -40.62
N ASN A 731 1.73 24.82 -39.95
CA ASN A 731 2.95 24.33 -40.61
C ASN A 731 2.77 22.88 -41.09
N ASN A 732 2.40 22.73 -42.36
CA ASN A 732 2.17 21.45 -43.03
C ASN A 732 2.74 21.50 -44.47
N ASN A 733 3.92 20.90 -44.67
CA ASN A 733 4.68 20.92 -45.93
C ASN A 733 5.02 22.35 -46.44
N GLY A 734 5.11 23.31 -45.53
CA GLY A 734 5.14 24.75 -45.79
C GLY A 734 4.14 25.44 -44.85
N VAL A 735 4.11 26.77 -44.82
CA VAL A 735 3.07 27.48 -44.06
C VAL A 735 1.80 27.49 -44.90
N THR A 736 0.73 26.89 -44.38
CA THR A 736 -0.51 26.64 -45.12
C THR A 736 -1.66 27.38 -44.46
N VAL A 737 -2.51 27.98 -45.29
CA VAL A 737 -3.64 28.81 -44.86
C VAL A 737 -4.95 28.14 -45.27
N TYR A 738 -5.88 28.02 -44.33
CA TYR A 738 -7.16 27.36 -44.51
C TYR A 738 -8.30 28.27 -44.04
N SER A 739 -9.33 28.43 -44.88
CA SER A 739 -10.57 29.12 -44.51
C SER A 739 -11.63 28.10 -44.14
N VAL A 740 -12.27 28.25 -42.97
CA VAL A 740 -13.35 27.36 -42.52
C VAL A 740 -14.68 27.74 -43.16
N VAL A 741 -14.85 28.98 -43.62
CA VAL A 741 -16.02 29.39 -44.43
C VAL A 741 -16.02 28.66 -45.79
N ASP A 742 -14.88 28.60 -46.47
CA ASP A 742 -14.71 27.90 -47.76
C ASP A 742 -14.48 26.38 -47.59
N LYS A 743 -14.21 25.92 -46.35
CA LYS A 743 -13.83 24.54 -45.95
C LYS A 743 -12.70 23.98 -46.83
N ALA A 744 -11.71 24.83 -47.08
CA ALA A 744 -10.64 24.60 -48.04
C ALA A 744 -9.29 25.23 -47.63
N GLN A 745 -8.21 24.66 -48.14
CA GLN A 745 -6.91 25.32 -48.20
C GLN A 745 -6.97 26.45 -49.23
N ILE A 746 -6.71 27.68 -48.81
CA ILE A 746 -6.76 28.87 -49.69
C ILE A 746 -5.39 29.31 -50.20
N ALA A 747 -4.31 29.02 -49.45
CA ALA A 747 -2.93 29.33 -49.86
C ALA A 747 -1.90 28.37 -49.23
N ASN A 748 -0.65 28.44 -49.72
CA ASN A 748 0.52 27.81 -49.11
C ASN A 748 1.81 28.54 -49.53
N LEU A 749 2.71 28.70 -48.56
CA LEU A 749 4.07 29.19 -48.72
C LEU A 749 5.01 27.97 -48.75
N ASP A 750 5.52 27.65 -49.94
CA ASP A 750 6.37 26.48 -50.25
C ASP A 750 7.50 26.26 -49.21
N SER A 751 7.74 25.00 -48.83
CA SER A 751 8.73 24.54 -47.84
C SER A 751 10.21 24.66 -48.26
N GLN A 752 10.59 25.80 -48.85
CA GLN A 752 11.99 26.14 -49.14
C GLN A 752 12.82 26.46 -47.89
N TYR A 753 12.16 26.63 -46.75
CA TYR A 753 12.72 27.07 -45.49
C TYR A 753 12.32 26.11 -44.36
N ASN A 754 13.24 25.85 -43.43
CA ASN A 754 13.03 24.92 -42.31
C ASN A 754 12.28 25.67 -41.20
N ASN A 755 10.96 25.82 -41.33
CA ASN A 755 10.14 26.65 -40.46
C ASN A 755 9.77 25.90 -39.17
N CYS A 756 9.89 26.56 -38.01
CA CYS A 756 9.52 25.99 -36.71
C CYS A 756 8.50 26.81 -35.94
N GLN A 757 8.38 28.11 -36.21
CA GLN A 757 7.44 29.01 -35.53
C GLN A 757 6.65 29.82 -36.55
N ILE A 758 5.36 29.98 -36.31
CA ILE A 758 4.50 30.96 -36.96
C ILE A 758 3.81 31.82 -35.91
N THR A 759 3.73 33.12 -36.17
CA THR A 759 2.92 34.06 -35.40
C THR A 759 2.38 35.13 -36.35
N ALA A 760 1.30 35.81 -35.97
CA ALA A 760 0.67 36.82 -36.80
C ALA A 760 0.30 38.06 -35.96
N ALA A 761 0.43 39.23 -36.56
CA ALA A 761 0.03 40.51 -35.99
C ALA A 761 -0.02 41.57 -37.09
N ASN A 762 -0.97 42.49 -37.03
CA ASN A 762 -1.03 43.69 -37.86
C ASN A 762 0.20 44.61 -37.59
N LEU A 763 1.12 44.75 -38.56
CA LEU A 763 2.40 45.46 -38.39
C LEU A 763 2.40 46.88 -38.98
N ASP A 764 1.49 47.21 -39.90
CA ASP A 764 1.44 48.52 -40.56
C ASP A 764 0.20 49.39 -40.20
N ASN A 765 -0.72 48.84 -39.41
CA ASN A 765 -2.01 49.42 -38.98
C ASN A 765 -3.06 49.52 -40.10
N ASP A 766 -3.10 48.58 -41.06
CA ASP A 766 -4.23 48.39 -41.98
C ASP A 766 -5.37 47.51 -41.39
N VAL A 767 -6.00 46.63 -42.17
CA VAL A 767 -7.12 45.77 -41.74
C VAL A 767 -6.76 44.28 -41.68
N SER A 768 -5.55 43.89 -42.12
CA SER A 768 -5.10 42.49 -42.12
C SER A 768 -3.96 42.27 -41.12
N ASP A 769 -3.76 41.02 -40.69
CA ASP A 769 -2.59 40.61 -39.94
C ASP A 769 -1.43 40.18 -40.86
N GLU A 770 -0.21 40.61 -40.54
CA GLU A 770 1.01 40.09 -41.19
C GLU A 770 1.42 38.75 -40.58
N LEU A 771 1.80 37.79 -41.44
CA LEU A 771 2.37 36.52 -41.02
C LEU A 771 3.89 36.63 -40.82
N ILE A 772 4.36 36.35 -39.62
CA ILE A 772 5.78 36.19 -39.27
C ILE A 772 6.13 34.70 -39.20
N VAL A 773 7.24 34.32 -39.83
CA VAL A 773 7.71 32.93 -39.93
C VAL A 773 9.17 32.82 -39.47
N GLY A 774 9.42 32.02 -38.42
CA GLY A 774 10.75 31.77 -37.85
C GLY A 774 11.34 30.41 -38.26
N ASN A 775 12.63 30.38 -38.61
CA ASN A 775 13.34 29.15 -38.91
C ASN A 775 13.79 28.37 -37.65
N CYS A 776 13.81 27.04 -37.79
CA CYS A 776 14.22 26.08 -36.77
C CYS A 776 15.71 26.18 -36.40
N HIS A 777 16.59 26.12 -37.41
CA HIS A 777 18.04 25.93 -37.27
C HIS A 777 18.74 26.62 -38.45
N TRP A 778 19.38 27.75 -38.18
CA TRP A 778 19.92 28.71 -39.16
C TRP A 778 18.87 29.25 -40.14
N GLY A 779 19.23 30.33 -40.84
CA GLY A 779 18.33 31.02 -41.76
C GLY A 779 17.78 32.27 -41.11
N LYS A 780 16.46 32.48 -41.23
CA LYS A 780 15.85 33.79 -41.07
C LYS A 780 14.53 33.79 -40.31
N VAL A 781 14.20 34.97 -39.79
CA VAL A 781 12.82 35.39 -39.56
C VAL A 781 12.36 36.19 -40.79
N HIS A 782 11.16 35.90 -41.28
CA HIS A 782 10.53 36.58 -42.42
C HIS A 782 9.17 37.15 -42.00
N ALA A 783 8.75 38.27 -42.58
CA ALA A 783 7.38 38.77 -42.49
C ALA A 783 6.73 38.86 -43.88
N TYR A 784 5.44 38.51 -43.96
CA TYR A 784 4.66 38.48 -45.18
C TYR A 784 3.29 39.15 -44.99
N ASN A 785 2.97 40.09 -45.87
CA ASN A 785 1.58 40.55 -46.08
C ASN A 785 0.90 39.57 -47.07
N PHE A 786 -0.40 39.34 -46.90
CA PHE A 786 -1.19 38.41 -47.70
C PHE A 786 -2.27 39.18 -48.48
N ASP A 787 -2.19 39.16 -49.82
CA ASP A 787 -3.09 39.96 -50.63
C ASP A 787 -4.46 39.30 -50.84
N SER A 788 -5.48 40.11 -51.17
CA SER A 788 -6.82 39.65 -51.54
C SER A 788 -6.88 38.84 -52.86
N GLY A 789 -5.74 38.39 -53.39
CA GLY A 789 -5.58 37.38 -54.42
C GLY A 789 -5.17 36.01 -53.85
N ASN A 790 -5.11 35.90 -52.52
CA ASN A 790 -4.60 34.79 -51.71
C ASN A 790 -3.11 34.51 -51.96
N THR A 791 -2.29 35.57 -52.08
CA THR A 791 -0.85 35.44 -52.33
C THR A 791 0.02 36.21 -51.33
N PHE A 792 1.04 35.52 -50.80
CA PHE A 792 2.04 36.10 -49.91
C PHE A 792 3.01 37.04 -50.64
N THR A 793 3.30 38.18 -50.02
CA THR A 793 4.38 39.09 -50.44
C THR A 793 5.31 39.36 -49.27
N GLU A 794 6.62 39.16 -49.45
CA GLU A 794 7.61 39.36 -48.40
C GLU A 794 7.85 40.86 -48.17
N ILE A 795 7.75 41.28 -46.90
CA ILE A 795 7.97 42.65 -46.45
C ILE A 795 9.46 42.83 -46.10
N TRP A 796 9.92 42.07 -45.11
CA TRP A 796 11.30 42.05 -44.63
C TRP A 796 11.74 40.63 -44.27
N ASN A 797 13.05 40.44 -44.21
CA ASN A 797 13.68 39.21 -43.72
C ASN A 797 15.03 39.53 -43.06
N VAL A 798 15.37 38.82 -41.99
CA VAL A 798 16.53 39.06 -41.12
C VAL A 798 17.19 37.73 -40.74
N ASP A 799 18.52 37.70 -40.63
CA ASP A 799 19.23 36.51 -40.16
C ASP A 799 18.94 36.25 -38.65
N VAL A 800 18.64 34.99 -38.29
CA VAL A 800 18.40 34.56 -36.90
C VAL A 800 19.66 34.74 -36.05
N ILE A 801 19.51 35.09 -34.76
CA ILE A 801 20.62 35.13 -33.79
C ILE A 801 20.87 33.73 -33.21
N ASP A 802 22.16 33.42 -33.00
CA ASP A 802 22.66 32.09 -32.65
C ASP A 802 22.21 31.01 -33.67
N ASN A 803 21.27 30.12 -33.29
CA ASN A 803 20.82 29.01 -34.16
C ASN A 803 19.30 28.99 -34.44
N ASP A 804 18.45 29.32 -33.46
CA ASP A 804 17.05 28.85 -33.42
C ASP A 804 16.03 29.98 -33.16
N THR A 805 14.75 29.72 -33.48
CA THR A 805 13.61 30.60 -33.11
C THR A 805 12.57 29.80 -32.33
N VAL A 806 12.25 30.18 -31.09
CA VAL A 806 11.27 29.48 -30.23
C VAL A 806 10.36 30.45 -29.46
N SER A 807 9.07 30.12 -29.36
CA SER A 807 7.99 30.87 -28.73
C SER A 807 7.88 32.33 -29.16
N THR A 808 7.79 32.58 -30.46
CA THR A 808 7.66 33.95 -31.02
C THR A 808 6.40 34.67 -30.56
N GLN A 809 6.55 35.83 -29.92
CA GLN A 809 5.47 36.72 -29.49
C GLN A 809 5.67 38.13 -30.04
N VAL A 810 4.59 38.83 -30.39
CA VAL A 810 4.60 40.24 -30.80
C VAL A 810 3.89 41.10 -29.74
N GLY A 811 4.38 42.32 -29.50
CA GLY A 811 3.75 43.31 -28.60
C GLY A 811 4.69 44.47 -28.24
N ASP A 812 4.16 45.52 -27.63
CA ASP A 812 4.96 46.62 -27.03
C ASP A 812 5.65 46.10 -25.77
N SER A 813 6.91 45.68 -25.90
CA SER A 813 7.66 44.97 -24.85
C SER A 813 8.53 45.89 -24.02
N ASP A 814 9.01 47.01 -24.59
CA ASP A 814 9.85 47.98 -23.90
C ASP A 814 9.13 49.29 -23.51
N ASN A 815 7.84 49.39 -23.85
CA ASN A 815 6.92 50.48 -23.50
C ASN A 815 7.26 51.83 -24.15
N ASP A 816 7.75 51.82 -25.40
CA ASP A 816 7.93 53.04 -26.21
C ASP A 816 6.74 53.39 -27.13
N GLY A 817 5.75 52.49 -27.25
CA GLY A 817 4.55 52.67 -28.08
C GLY A 817 4.66 52.11 -29.50
N LYS A 818 5.52 51.11 -29.72
CA LYS A 818 5.65 50.34 -30.98
C LYS A 818 5.47 48.84 -30.71
N LEU A 819 5.75 48.01 -31.71
CA LEU A 819 5.77 46.56 -31.57
C LEU A 819 7.22 46.07 -31.61
N GLU A 820 7.52 45.09 -30.77
CA GLU A 820 8.70 44.26 -30.89
C GLU A 820 8.30 42.81 -31.23
N LEU A 821 9.20 42.09 -31.88
CA LEU A 821 9.21 40.63 -31.91
C LEU A 821 10.12 40.11 -30.79
N VAL A 822 9.60 39.24 -29.94
CA VAL A 822 10.32 38.57 -28.85
C VAL A 822 10.40 37.06 -29.13
N TRP A 823 11.56 36.45 -28.96
CA TRP A 823 11.73 34.99 -29.07
C TRP A 823 12.92 34.45 -28.26
N GLY A 824 12.90 33.15 -27.96
CA GLY A 824 14.04 32.41 -27.42
C GLY A 824 14.93 31.82 -28.51
N ALA A 825 16.24 31.96 -28.36
CA ALA A 825 17.26 31.40 -29.24
C ALA A 825 18.26 30.51 -28.46
N GLY A 826 19.06 29.70 -29.18
CA GLY A 826 20.17 28.90 -28.64
C GLY A 826 19.82 27.50 -28.12
N VAL A 827 18.56 27.26 -27.74
CA VAL A 827 18.08 26.08 -27.00
C VAL A 827 18.26 24.69 -27.61
N TYR A 828 18.66 24.56 -28.89
CA TYR A 828 19.05 23.27 -29.49
C TYR A 828 20.55 23.15 -29.82
N HIS A 829 21.37 24.11 -29.36
CA HIS A 829 22.82 24.15 -29.54
C HIS A 829 23.58 24.06 -28.18
N SER A 830 24.91 24.12 -28.20
CA SER A 830 25.74 24.29 -26.99
C SER A 830 26.20 25.76 -26.85
N GLY A 831 25.28 26.70 -27.14
CA GLY A 831 25.47 28.14 -27.05
C GLY A 831 24.78 28.72 -25.82
N ALA A 832 24.78 30.04 -25.67
CA ALA A 832 23.90 30.68 -24.69
C ALA A 832 22.44 30.49 -25.11
N ASP A 833 21.56 30.20 -24.15
CA ASP A 833 20.13 30.36 -24.36
C ASP A 833 19.80 31.86 -24.20
N GLU A 834 19.36 32.53 -25.27
CA GLU A 834 19.25 33.99 -25.33
C GLU A 834 17.80 34.43 -25.57
N LEU A 835 17.31 35.39 -24.77
CA LEU A 835 16.06 36.10 -25.05
C LEU A 835 16.38 37.24 -26.02
N ILE A 836 15.84 37.14 -27.24
CA ILE A 836 16.03 38.12 -28.30
C ILE A 836 14.78 38.98 -28.44
N THR A 837 14.99 40.28 -28.54
CA THR A 837 13.93 41.27 -28.79
C THR A 837 14.39 42.20 -29.91
N ALA A 838 13.50 42.43 -30.87
CA ALA A 838 13.75 43.26 -32.04
C ALA A 838 12.64 44.28 -32.26
N ASP A 839 13.02 45.55 -32.44
CA ASP A 839 12.12 46.64 -32.85
C ASP A 839 11.57 46.33 -34.25
N ILE A 840 10.25 46.34 -34.44
CA ILE A 840 9.62 46.13 -35.74
C ILE A 840 8.65 47.25 -36.12
N ASP A 841 8.65 47.60 -37.41
CA ASP A 841 7.56 48.32 -38.06
C ASP A 841 7.30 47.73 -39.45
N GLY A 842 6.17 48.10 -40.08
CA GLY A 842 5.78 47.56 -41.40
C GLY A 842 6.76 47.79 -42.57
N GLU A 843 7.87 48.51 -42.37
CA GLU A 843 8.96 48.63 -43.36
C GLU A 843 10.34 48.14 -42.85
N SER A 844 10.52 47.85 -41.55
CA SER A 844 11.85 47.60 -40.97
C SER A 844 11.91 46.72 -39.72
N PHE A 845 13.11 46.23 -39.41
CA PHE A 845 13.41 45.30 -38.33
C PHE A 845 14.80 45.62 -37.73
N SER A 846 14.92 45.69 -36.40
CA SER A 846 16.17 46.05 -35.71
C SER A 846 16.39 45.25 -34.42
N ILE A 847 17.49 44.48 -34.32
CA ILE A 847 17.79 43.71 -33.11
C ILE A 847 18.74 44.47 -32.19
N ARG A 848 18.41 44.55 -30.91
CA ARG A 848 19.21 45.21 -29.86
C ARG A 848 20.37 44.32 -29.38
N GLN A 849 21.28 43.96 -30.28
CA GLN A 849 22.37 43.00 -30.02
C GLN A 849 23.34 43.42 -28.90
N ASP A 850 23.48 44.71 -28.60
CA ASP A 850 24.30 45.21 -27.49
C ASP A 850 23.62 45.09 -26.11
N LYS A 851 22.40 44.52 -26.07
CA LYS A 851 21.52 44.47 -24.90
C LYS A 851 21.12 43.05 -24.47
N ILE A 852 21.57 42.02 -25.16
CA ILE A 852 21.28 40.63 -24.78
C ILE A 852 21.92 40.32 -23.42
N ALA A 853 21.14 39.81 -22.48
CA ALA A 853 21.60 39.46 -21.15
C ALA A 853 22.34 38.11 -21.15
N PRO A 854 23.42 37.92 -20.36
CA PRO A 854 24.11 36.64 -20.27
C PRO A 854 23.27 35.62 -19.47
N GLN A 855 23.20 34.38 -19.96
CA GLN A 855 22.63 33.24 -19.24
C GLN A 855 23.50 32.89 -18.03
N LEU A 856 22.89 32.53 -16.90
CA LEU A 856 23.57 32.28 -15.63
C LEU A 856 23.30 30.83 -15.18
N ASP A 857 24.25 29.92 -15.42
CA ASP A 857 23.98 28.48 -15.38
C ASP A 857 23.70 27.90 -13.98
N ARG A 858 24.19 28.56 -12.91
CA ARG A 858 24.12 28.12 -11.52
C ARG A 858 24.54 29.22 -10.55
N PHE A 859 24.13 29.13 -9.28
CA PHE A 859 24.36 30.14 -8.24
C PHE A 859 25.02 29.55 -6.99
N VAL A 860 25.77 30.39 -6.26
CA VAL A 860 26.30 30.11 -4.92
C VAL A 860 26.21 31.35 -4.03
N SER A 861 25.62 31.25 -2.85
CA SER A 861 25.51 32.34 -1.87
C SER A 861 26.87 32.67 -1.24
N ALA A 862 27.41 33.87 -1.45
CA ALA A 862 28.65 34.32 -0.81
C ALA A 862 28.43 35.05 0.51
N GLY A 863 27.24 35.63 0.73
CA GLY A 863 26.90 36.42 1.91
C GLY A 863 26.43 37.83 1.55
N TRP A 864 26.56 38.76 2.50
CA TRP A 864 26.17 40.16 2.34
C TRP A 864 27.39 41.08 2.39
N ALA A 865 27.54 41.94 1.39
CA ALA A 865 28.66 42.86 1.28
C ALA A 865 28.25 44.30 1.58
N LYS A 866 29.04 44.97 2.45
CA LYS A 866 28.91 46.39 2.75
C LYS A 866 29.66 47.22 1.71
N LYS A 867 29.04 48.32 1.28
CA LYS A 867 29.58 49.23 0.26
C LYS A 867 29.59 50.68 0.71
N ALA A 868 30.47 51.45 0.07
CA ALA A 868 30.70 52.86 0.36
C ALA A 868 29.39 53.66 0.33
N GLY A 869 29.07 54.34 1.44
CA GLY A 869 27.78 55.01 1.64
C GLY A 869 26.79 54.24 2.52
N ASN A 870 27.20 53.12 3.11
CA ASN A 870 26.39 52.24 3.96
C ASN A 870 25.21 51.60 3.21
N THR A 871 25.39 51.35 1.91
CA THR A 871 24.53 50.42 1.17
C THR A 871 25.06 49.00 1.35
N GLU A 872 24.16 48.03 1.36
CA GLU A 872 24.49 46.61 1.50
C GLU A 872 23.78 45.84 0.40
N LYS A 873 24.40 44.76 -0.08
CA LYS A 873 23.85 43.88 -1.12
C LYS A 873 24.08 42.41 -0.76
N ALA A 874 23.14 41.55 -1.14
CA ALA A 874 23.39 40.11 -1.21
C ALA A 874 24.31 39.82 -2.40
N VAL A 875 25.29 38.95 -2.20
CA VAL A 875 26.31 38.60 -3.20
C VAL A 875 26.20 37.12 -3.50
N PHE A 876 26.10 36.82 -4.80
CA PHE A 876 26.10 35.47 -5.32
C PHE A 876 27.22 35.33 -6.35
N PHE A 877 27.91 34.20 -6.34
CA PHE A 877 28.80 33.80 -7.42
C PHE A 877 28.01 32.95 -8.41
N VAL A 878 28.22 33.21 -9.69
CA VAL A 878 27.75 32.38 -10.80
C VAL A 878 28.99 31.64 -11.32
N PRO A 879 29.18 30.34 -11.02
CA PRO A 879 30.42 29.64 -11.36
C PRO A 879 30.68 29.49 -12.86
N ARG A 880 29.63 29.58 -13.69
CA ARG A 880 29.66 29.31 -15.13
C ARG A 880 28.49 30.02 -15.82
N SER A 881 28.64 30.42 -17.09
CA SER A 881 27.60 31.13 -17.85
C SER A 881 27.49 30.64 -19.31
N ASN A 882 26.40 31.00 -19.99
CA ASN A 882 26.17 30.75 -21.42
C ASN A 882 26.25 29.25 -21.82
N SER A 883 25.37 28.40 -21.27
CA SER A 883 25.44 26.92 -21.30
C SER A 883 26.84 26.37 -21.01
N GLY A 884 27.56 27.07 -20.15
CA GLY A 884 28.91 26.74 -19.74
C GLY A 884 30.02 27.04 -20.76
N SER A 885 29.74 27.83 -21.79
CA SER A 885 30.75 28.35 -22.71
C SER A 885 31.47 29.59 -22.18
N GLY A 886 30.83 30.32 -21.26
CA GLY A 886 31.39 31.45 -20.51
C GLY A 886 31.82 31.07 -19.09
N GLY A 887 32.72 31.87 -18.53
CA GLY A 887 33.29 31.71 -17.21
C GLY A 887 32.40 32.21 -16.07
N GLY A 888 33.04 32.46 -14.92
CA GLY A 888 32.40 32.89 -13.69
C GLY A 888 32.08 34.39 -13.65
N ARG A 889 30.97 34.74 -12.98
CA ARG A 889 30.46 36.11 -12.82
C ARG A 889 30.02 36.38 -11.38
N ILE A 890 29.98 37.65 -10.99
CA ILE A 890 29.46 38.10 -9.70
C ILE A 890 28.07 38.71 -9.91
N VAL A 891 27.09 38.29 -9.11
CA VAL A 891 25.77 38.93 -9.01
C VAL A 891 25.68 39.67 -7.69
N GLN A 892 25.21 40.93 -7.74
CA GLN A 892 25.02 41.76 -6.55
C GLN A 892 23.58 42.28 -6.51
N MET A 893 22.75 41.61 -5.72
CA MET A 893 21.31 41.86 -5.60
C MET A 893 21.05 42.86 -4.47
N ASP A 894 20.19 43.85 -4.69
CA ASP A 894 19.70 44.70 -3.61
C ASP A 894 18.52 44.07 -2.86
N LYS A 895 18.14 44.67 -1.73
CA LYS A 895 17.05 44.22 -0.86
C LYS A 895 15.63 44.30 -1.46
N ASN A 896 15.48 44.71 -2.73
CA ASN A 896 14.24 44.68 -3.49
C ASN A 896 14.31 43.63 -4.64
N GLY A 897 15.39 42.85 -4.72
CA GLY A 897 15.61 41.87 -5.80
C GLY A 897 16.28 42.42 -7.05
N GLN A 898 16.67 43.70 -7.08
CA GLN A 898 17.24 44.33 -8.27
C GLN A 898 18.75 44.03 -8.37
N PHE A 899 19.16 43.44 -9.49
CA PHE A 899 20.54 43.01 -9.74
C PHE A 899 20.97 43.25 -11.18
N THR A 900 22.30 43.25 -11.36
CA THR A 900 22.95 43.18 -12.67
C THR A 900 24.14 42.23 -12.50
N PRO A 901 24.35 41.24 -13.38
CA PRO A 901 25.56 40.43 -13.37
C PRO A 901 26.78 41.26 -13.79
N SER A 902 27.96 40.87 -13.34
CA SER A 902 29.23 41.41 -13.85
C SER A 902 29.54 40.87 -15.26
N ASP A 903 30.53 41.48 -15.91
CA ASP A 903 31.33 40.81 -16.93
C ASP A 903 31.96 39.51 -16.39
N GLU A 904 32.49 38.65 -17.26
CA GLU A 904 33.25 37.47 -16.84
C GLU A 904 34.50 37.90 -16.06
N VAL A 905 34.63 37.46 -14.79
CA VAL A 905 35.74 37.83 -13.91
C VAL A 905 36.87 36.81 -13.89
N SER A 906 36.57 35.53 -14.12
CA SER A 906 37.57 34.47 -14.36
C SER A 906 36.95 33.39 -15.24
N THR A 907 37.76 32.56 -15.92
CA THR A 907 37.22 31.48 -16.77
C THR A 907 36.59 30.34 -15.97
N ASN A 908 36.85 30.29 -14.65
CA ASN A 908 36.50 29.23 -13.70
C ASN A 908 36.55 27.81 -14.31
N TRP A 909 37.64 27.49 -15.02
CA TRP A 909 37.71 26.34 -15.95
C TRP A 909 37.49 24.98 -15.28
N ASN A 910 37.76 24.88 -13.98
CA ASN A 910 37.58 23.70 -13.14
C ASN A 910 36.25 23.69 -12.38
N ASN A 911 35.41 24.73 -12.54
CA ASN A 911 34.09 24.88 -11.90
C ASN A 911 34.19 24.77 -10.35
N ASP A 912 35.13 25.51 -9.75
CA ASP A 912 35.15 25.72 -8.29
C ASP A 912 33.93 26.57 -7.89
N GLN A 913 33.39 26.36 -6.69
CA GLN A 913 32.08 26.93 -6.29
C GLN A 913 32.11 27.66 -4.95
N SER A 914 32.98 27.28 -4.01
CA SER A 914 33.03 27.85 -2.65
C SER A 914 33.45 29.33 -2.67
N VAL A 915 32.63 30.20 -2.07
CA VAL A 915 32.82 31.66 -2.01
C VAL A 915 32.36 32.24 -0.67
N ILE A 916 32.99 33.32 -0.21
CA ILE A 916 32.56 34.04 1.00
C ILE A 916 32.90 35.55 0.96
N THR A 917 31.99 36.40 1.46
CA THR A 917 32.21 37.84 1.65
C THR A 917 32.74 38.15 3.06
N ALA A 918 33.82 38.92 3.18
CA ALA A 918 34.31 39.45 4.47
C ALA A 918 35.06 40.79 4.29
N ASP A 919 35.29 41.51 5.40
CA ASP A 919 36.20 42.65 5.43
C ASP A 919 37.64 42.14 5.61
N PHE A 920 38.34 41.97 4.49
CA PHE A 920 39.69 41.39 4.44
C PHE A 920 40.80 42.46 4.56
N ASN A 921 40.43 43.74 4.77
CA ASN A 921 41.39 44.85 4.85
C ASN A 921 41.17 45.86 6.01
N ASN A 922 40.02 45.76 6.69
CA ASN A 922 39.58 46.61 7.81
C ASN A 922 39.40 48.09 7.44
N ASP A 923 38.74 48.35 6.30
CA ASP A 923 38.21 49.68 5.95
C ASP A 923 36.69 49.83 6.17
N GLY A 924 36.01 48.73 6.52
CA GLY A 924 34.56 48.68 6.79
C GLY A 924 33.69 48.35 5.56
N LEU A 925 34.31 48.03 4.41
CA LEU A 925 33.63 47.48 3.25
C LEU A 925 33.65 45.94 3.30
N SER A 926 33.42 45.27 2.17
CA SER A 926 33.54 43.82 2.09
C SER A 926 34.06 43.42 0.72
N GLU A 927 35.11 42.61 0.73
CA GLU A 927 35.67 41.94 -0.43
C GLU A 927 35.07 40.53 -0.55
N LEU A 928 35.29 39.91 -1.70
CA LEU A 928 34.89 38.54 -1.98
C LEU A 928 36.12 37.64 -2.08
N LEU A 929 36.13 36.54 -1.33
CA LEU A 929 37.04 35.40 -1.56
C LEU A 929 36.40 34.50 -2.63
N VAL A 930 37.01 34.44 -3.82
CA VAL A 930 36.43 33.85 -5.04
C VAL A 930 37.43 33.04 -5.87
N PRO A 931 37.00 31.99 -6.60
CA PRO A 931 37.82 31.31 -7.61
C PRO A 931 38.27 32.23 -8.75
N ASP A 932 39.58 32.46 -8.81
CA ASP A 932 40.29 33.09 -9.93
C ASP A 932 41.11 32.03 -10.64
N THR A 933 40.47 31.35 -11.60
CA THR A 933 41.07 30.21 -12.31
C THR A 933 41.08 30.43 -13.82
N ALA A 934 42.18 30.00 -14.42
CA ALA A 934 42.51 30.13 -15.83
C ALA A 934 43.09 28.80 -16.33
N LEU A 935 43.02 28.51 -17.63
CA LEU A 935 43.52 27.25 -18.19
C LEU A 935 44.92 26.89 -17.63
N TYR A 936 44.97 25.77 -16.89
CA TYR A 936 46.15 25.21 -16.19
C TYR A 936 46.63 25.92 -14.91
N ASN A 937 45.87 26.88 -14.35
CA ASN A 937 46.12 27.53 -13.07
C ASN A 937 44.85 27.59 -12.20
N THR A 938 44.97 27.21 -10.93
CA THR A 938 43.89 27.26 -9.95
C THR A 938 44.31 28.11 -8.76
N SER A 939 43.48 29.09 -8.41
CA SER A 939 43.73 30.03 -7.32
C SER A 939 42.41 30.57 -6.77
N LEU A 940 42.41 30.93 -5.49
CA LEU A 940 41.44 31.87 -4.95
C LEU A 940 41.99 33.29 -5.03
N ALA A 941 41.12 34.28 -5.07
CA ALA A 941 41.46 35.70 -5.06
C ALA A 941 40.63 36.45 -4.02
N ILE A 942 41.21 37.51 -3.44
CA ILE A 942 40.48 38.54 -2.70
C ILE A 942 40.14 39.65 -3.70
N MET A 943 38.84 39.88 -3.94
CA MET A 943 38.32 40.76 -4.99
C MET A 943 37.51 41.93 -4.40
N ASP A 944 37.84 43.15 -4.83
CA ASP A 944 37.07 44.36 -4.53
C ASP A 944 35.70 44.28 -5.24
N LEU A 945 34.60 44.26 -4.47
CA LEU A 945 33.26 44.12 -5.05
C LEU A 945 32.73 45.38 -5.75
N SER A 946 33.47 46.50 -5.75
CA SER A 946 33.12 47.75 -6.42
C SER A 946 33.84 47.97 -7.77
N THR A 947 35.06 47.42 -7.94
CA THR A 947 35.83 47.50 -9.20
C THR A 947 36.09 46.16 -9.87
N TYR A 948 35.92 45.05 -9.14
CA TYR A 948 36.36 43.69 -9.50
C TYR A 948 37.90 43.53 -9.63
N ASP A 949 38.68 44.48 -9.13
CA ASP A 949 40.14 44.34 -9.02
C ASP A 949 40.51 43.29 -7.95
N ILE A 950 41.56 42.51 -8.22
CA ILE A 950 42.10 41.51 -7.29
C ILE A 950 43.23 42.14 -6.46
N SER A 951 43.10 42.12 -5.13
CA SER A 951 44.08 42.65 -4.19
C SER A 951 45.17 41.62 -3.80
N TYR A 952 44.79 40.34 -3.74
CA TYR A 952 45.69 39.23 -3.39
C TYR A 952 45.23 37.90 -4.02
N GLN A 953 46.17 37.02 -4.34
CA GLN A 953 45.92 35.68 -4.92
C GLN A 953 46.49 34.58 -4.01
N LEU A 954 45.71 33.53 -3.81
CA LEU A 954 45.98 32.36 -2.99
C LEU A 954 46.14 31.13 -3.91
N PRO A 955 47.38 30.65 -4.16
CA PRO A 955 47.61 29.56 -5.12
C PRO A 955 47.19 28.18 -4.58
N ILE A 956 46.49 27.43 -5.43
CA ILE A 956 46.08 26.04 -5.23
C ILE A 956 46.89 25.15 -6.20
N ASP A 957 47.06 23.87 -5.91
CA ASP A 957 47.67 22.94 -6.87
C ASP A 957 46.64 22.60 -7.94
N SER A 958 46.96 22.73 -9.23
CA SER A 958 46.02 22.51 -10.33
C SER A 958 45.62 21.05 -10.57
N ASN A 959 46.06 20.13 -9.71
CA ASN A 959 45.62 18.74 -9.63
C ASN A 959 44.74 18.46 -8.38
N ASP A 960 44.49 19.50 -7.56
CA ASP A 960 43.67 19.47 -6.35
C ASP A 960 42.35 20.21 -6.60
N ALA A 961 41.31 19.96 -5.79
CA ALA A 961 40.01 20.60 -5.93
C ALA A 961 39.66 21.41 -4.67
N LEU A 962 39.03 22.57 -4.83
CA LEU A 962 38.49 23.36 -3.73
C LEU A 962 37.27 22.65 -3.11
N ILE A 963 37.13 22.73 -1.78
CA ILE A 963 36.06 22.04 -1.03
C ILE A 963 35.19 22.99 -0.22
N SER A 964 35.80 23.93 0.52
CA SER A 964 35.07 25.04 1.17
C SER A 964 36.00 26.22 1.48
N VAL A 965 35.42 27.36 1.81
CA VAL A 965 36.10 28.60 2.21
C VAL A 965 35.40 29.24 3.41
N GLY A 966 36.18 29.88 4.28
CA GLY A 966 35.70 30.59 5.46
C GLY A 966 36.54 31.83 5.75
N ALA A 967 36.07 32.66 6.68
CA ALA A 967 36.75 33.88 7.08
C ALA A 967 36.57 34.12 8.59
N ALA A 968 37.66 34.32 9.32
CA ALA A 968 37.66 34.61 10.76
C ALA A 968 38.96 35.32 11.17
N ASP A 969 38.93 36.13 12.23
CA ASP A 969 40.16 36.65 12.85
C ASP A 969 40.82 35.52 13.67
N VAL A 970 41.82 34.86 13.07
CA VAL A 970 42.55 33.72 13.66
C VAL A 970 43.84 34.19 14.34
N ASN A 971 44.42 35.29 13.88
CA ASN A 971 45.66 35.83 14.43
C ASN A 971 45.44 36.80 15.63
N GLY A 972 44.25 37.39 15.75
CA GLY A 972 43.83 38.29 16.83
C GLY A 972 44.09 39.78 16.57
N ASP A 973 44.26 40.21 15.31
CA ASP A 973 44.52 41.61 14.93
C ASP A 973 43.27 42.41 14.53
N ASN A 974 42.09 41.79 14.52
CA ASN A 974 40.79 42.34 14.12
C ASN A 974 40.65 42.56 12.59
N VAL A 975 41.42 41.85 11.77
CA VAL A 975 41.16 41.68 10.32
C VAL A 975 40.70 40.23 10.08
N ALA A 976 39.88 39.98 9.05
CA ALA A 976 39.54 38.61 8.68
C ALA A 976 40.72 37.90 8.01
N ASP A 977 41.13 36.74 8.54
CA ASP A 977 42.02 35.81 7.85
C ASP A 977 41.22 34.94 6.88
N ALA A 978 41.79 34.62 5.71
CA ALA A 978 41.16 33.73 4.73
C ALA A 978 41.45 32.27 5.05
N ILE A 979 40.40 31.45 5.13
CA ILE A 979 40.48 30.02 5.38
C ILE A 979 39.99 29.28 4.14
N TYR A 980 40.72 28.28 3.67
CA TYR A 980 40.26 27.45 2.56
C TYR A 980 40.74 26.01 2.68
N SER A 981 39.90 25.10 2.19
CA SER A 981 40.19 23.67 2.14
C SER A 981 40.17 23.12 0.71
N THR A 982 41.05 22.15 0.49
CA THR A 982 41.07 21.28 -0.69
C THR A 982 40.95 19.84 -0.24
N HIS A 983 40.83 18.88 -1.18
CA HIS A 983 40.83 17.45 -0.82
C HIS A 983 42.00 17.03 0.07
N ASN A 984 43.15 17.70 0.00
CA ASN A 984 44.39 17.27 0.67
C ASN A 984 44.72 18.07 1.95
N TYR A 985 44.19 19.29 2.12
CA TYR A 985 44.57 20.16 3.23
C TYR A 985 43.55 21.27 3.54
N VAL A 986 43.65 21.85 4.72
CA VAL A 986 43.10 23.17 5.07
C VAL A 986 44.24 24.14 5.38
N LYS A 987 44.10 25.41 5.00
CA LYS A 987 45.04 26.50 5.27
C LYS A 987 44.32 27.70 5.87
N VAL A 988 45.02 28.42 6.75
CA VAL A 988 44.63 29.74 7.24
C VAL A 988 45.70 30.75 6.80
N VAL A 989 45.29 31.80 6.09
CA VAL A 989 46.18 32.81 5.51
C VAL A 989 45.71 34.20 5.91
N ASP A 990 46.60 34.93 6.57
CA ASP A 990 46.51 36.37 6.77
C ASP A 990 46.70 37.05 5.41
N VAL A 991 45.61 37.51 4.82
CA VAL A 991 45.61 38.12 3.48
C VAL A 991 46.04 39.59 3.50
N TYR A 992 45.96 40.25 4.66
CA TYR A 992 46.34 41.64 4.85
C TYR A 992 47.87 41.82 4.88
N ASN A 993 48.55 41.03 5.72
CA ASN A 993 50.02 40.95 5.75
C ASN A 993 50.58 39.91 4.76
N GLN A 994 49.70 39.20 4.02
CA GLN A 994 50.04 38.25 2.95
C GLN A 994 50.91 37.07 3.44
N SER A 995 50.52 36.46 4.56
CA SER A 995 51.29 35.44 5.27
C SER A 995 50.49 34.19 5.66
N LEU A 996 51.09 33.00 5.54
CA LEU A 996 50.47 31.76 5.98
C LEU A 996 50.54 31.67 7.51
N ILE A 997 49.39 31.69 8.19
CA ILE A 997 49.31 31.48 9.63
C ILE A 997 49.54 30.01 9.95
N SER A 998 48.73 29.12 9.35
CA SER A 998 48.87 27.68 9.58
C SER A 998 48.25 26.82 8.49
N ASN A 999 48.52 25.52 8.53
CA ASN A 999 47.96 24.52 7.63
C ASN A 999 47.90 23.14 8.29
N PHE A 1000 46.95 22.31 7.86
CA PHE A 1000 46.82 20.91 8.26
C PHE A 1000 46.53 20.06 7.02
N SER A 1001 47.13 18.88 6.92
CA SER A 1001 46.97 17.98 5.76
C SER A 1001 46.42 16.62 6.19
N VAL A 1002 45.53 16.08 5.38
CA VAL A 1002 44.89 14.76 5.55
C VAL A 1002 45.56 13.70 4.67
N SER A 1003 45.33 12.42 4.97
CA SER A 1003 45.80 11.27 4.17
C SER A 1003 44.80 10.80 3.11
N ASP A 1004 43.59 11.33 3.20
CA ASP A 1004 42.36 10.93 2.52
C ASP A 1004 41.62 12.21 2.10
N HIS A 1005 40.54 12.10 1.33
CA HIS A 1005 39.77 13.28 0.92
C HIS A 1005 39.16 14.01 2.14
N LEU A 1006 39.41 15.32 2.23
CA LEU A 1006 38.70 16.26 3.10
C LEU A 1006 37.30 16.54 2.54
N ASN A 1007 36.29 16.47 3.40
CA ASN A 1007 34.90 16.80 3.08
C ASN A 1007 34.53 18.21 3.56
N ASP A 1008 35.01 18.59 4.76
CA ASP A 1008 34.65 19.87 5.38
C ASP A 1008 35.59 20.31 6.53
N PHE A 1009 35.43 21.55 6.99
CA PHE A 1009 36.00 22.06 8.24
C PHE A 1009 35.09 23.12 8.89
N SER A 1010 35.14 23.25 10.21
CA SER A 1010 34.60 24.40 10.95
C SER A 1010 35.56 24.87 12.03
N ILE A 1011 35.45 26.12 12.46
CA ILE A 1011 36.42 26.83 13.30
C ILE A 1011 35.75 27.69 14.38
N ALA A 1012 36.18 27.51 15.63
CA ALA A 1012 35.82 28.35 16.76
C ALA A 1012 37.01 29.28 17.08
N ALA A 1013 36.93 30.55 16.65
CA ALA A 1013 37.94 31.57 16.89
C ALA A 1013 37.57 32.45 18.10
N ASN A 1014 37.78 31.92 19.30
CA ASN A 1014 37.48 32.56 20.59
C ASN A 1014 38.79 32.97 21.29
N SER A 1015 38.91 32.78 22.62
CA SER A 1015 40.19 32.96 23.35
C SER A 1015 41.24 31.89 23.03
N SER A 1016 40.82 30.80 22.40
CA SER A 1016 41.62 29.82 21.67
C SER A 1016 41.07 29.72 20.26
N VAL A 1017 41.89 29.26 19.32
CA VAL A 1017 41.42 28.92 17.97
C VAL A 1017 41.45 27.40 17.82
N ASP A 1018 40.26 26.83 17.75
CA ASP A 1018 40.03 25.40 17.66
C ASP A 1018 39.31 25.08 16.35
N MET A 1019 39.70 24.01 15.66
CA MET A 1019 39.22 23.65 14.33
C MET A 1019 38.91 22.17 14.25
N VAL A 1020 37.77 21.84 13.66
CA VAL A 1020 37.39 20.48 13.31
C VAL A 1020 37.62 20.29 11.80
N VAL A 1021 38.22 19.18 11.41
CA VAL A 1021 38.40 18.80 10.00
C VAL A 1021 37.77 17.43 9.74
N ALA A 1022 36.81 17.40 8.82
CA ALA A 1022 36.10 16.21 8.37
C ALA A 1022 36.74 15.63 7.10
N SER A 1023 36.90 14.30 7.09
CA SER A 1023 37.45 13.49 6.00
C SER A 1023 36.85 12.08 6.12
N ASN A 1024 37.57 11.02 5.72
CA ASN A 1024 37.31 9.66 6.24
C ASN A 1024 37.40 9.56 7.78
N SER A 1025 37.93 10.59 8.46
CA SER A 1025 37.98 10.73 9.91
C SER A 1025 37.67 12.17 10.36
N LEU A 1026 37.12 12.33 11.56
CA LEU A 1026 36.91 13.61 12.22
C LEU A 1026 38.13 13.93 13.09
N ASN A 1027 38.77 15.08 12.88
CA ASN A 1027 40.03 15.47 13.53
C ASN A 1027 39.83 16.77 14.32
N LEU A 1028 40.17 16.78 15.61
CA LEU A 1028 40.14 17.98 16.45
C LEU A 1028 41.53 18.62 16.54
N LEU A 1029 41.63 19.90 16.20
CA LEU A 1029 42.86 20.68 16.14
C LEU A 1029 42.78 21.92 17.02
N THR A 1030 43.87 22.25 17.74
CA THR A 1030 44.04 23.55 18.42
C THR A 1030 45.24 24.28 17.83
N LEU A 1031 45.11 25.58 17.53
CA LEU A 1031 46.24 26.41 17.08
C LEU A 1031 47.20 26.71 18.25
N THR A 1032 48.43 26.22 18.18
CA THR A 1032 49.48 26.42 19.21
C THR A 1032 50.79 26.86 18.57
N ASP A 1033 51.37 27.97 19.03
CA ASP A 1033 52.63 28.53 18.52
C ASP A 1033 52.71 28.67 16.97
N GLY A 1034 51.56 28.93 16.31
CA GLY A 1034 51.43 29.05 14.85
C GLY A 1034 51.26 27.70 14.10
N SER A 1035 51.15 26.58 14.80
CA SER A 1035 50.86 25.27 14.20
C SER A 1035 49.55 24.71 14.75
N PHE A 1036 48.70 24.16 13.89
CA PHE A 1036 47.65 23.26 14.38
C PHE A 1036 48.29 22.03 15.04
N ALA A 1037 47.94 21.79 16.30
CA ALA A 1037 48.23 20.58 17.05
C ALA A 1037 46.97 19.71 17.06
N LYS A 1038 47.09 18.43 16.69
CA LYS A 1038 45.95 17.51 16.72
C LYS A 1038 45.77 16.92 18.11
N ASN A 1039 44.60 17.14 18.71
CA ASN A 1039 44.25 16.66 20.04
C ASN A 1039 43.66 15.25 19.99
N ASP A 1040 42.69 15.03 19.08
CA ASP A 1040 41.94 13.78 19.00
C ASP A 1040 41.54 13.41 17.56
N THR A 1041 41.09 12.16 17.34
CA THR A 1041 40.61 11.66 16.04
C THR A 1041 39.66 10.48 16.20
N ILE A 1042 38.51 10.54 15.54
CA ILE A 1042 37.57 9.42 15.45
C ILE A 1042 37.33 8.99 13.99
N GLU A 1043 37.13 7.68 13.77
CA GLU A 1043 36.86 7.09 12.46
C GLU A 1043 35.39 7.31 12.06
N LYS A 1044 35.03 8.57 11.82
CA LYS A 1044 33.70 9.00 11.37
C LYS A 1044 33.83 9.96 10.20
N ALA A 1045 33.11 9.67 9.11
CA ALA A 1045 33.12 10.46 7.88
C ALA A 1045 31.90 11.38 7.80
N CYS A 1046 31.98 12.56 8.42
CA CYS A 1046 30.96 13.60 8.28
C CYS A 1046 31.03 14.23 6.88
N MET A 1047 29.89 14.58 6.28
CA MET A 1047 29.82 15.38 5.04
C MET A 1047 30.10 16.85 5.31
N GLN A 1048 29.53 17.36 6.41
CA GLN A 1048 29.61 18.74 6.88
C GLN A 1048 29.70 18.72 8.41
N VAL A 1049 30.38 19.72 8.99
CA VAL A 1049 30.59 19.87 10.42
C VAL A 1049 30.46 21.32 10.84
N GLU A 1050 29.82 21.59 11.98
CA GLU A 1050 29.76 22.94 12.55
C GLU A 1050 29.93 22.95 14.06
N TYR A 1051 30.54 24.03 14.56
CA TYR A 1051 30.54 24.36 15.99
C TYR A 1051 29.23 25.07 16.37
N PHE A 1052 28.53 24.55 17.37
CA PHE A 1052 27.29 25.13 17.88
C PHE A 1052 27.13 24.85 19.38
N ASN A 1053 26.30 25.62 20.07
CA ASN A 1053 25.93 25.32 21.45
C ASN A 1053 24.66 24.45 21.47
N PHE A 1054 24.84 23.18 21.79
CA PHE A 1054 23.82 22.14 21.77
C PHE A 1054 22.86 22.22 22.97
N ASP A 1055 23.36 22.54 24.16
CA ASP A 1055 22.58 22.51 25.42
C ASP A 1055 22.43 23.87 26.13
N SER A 1056 22.41 23.90 27.47
CA SER A 1056 22.19 25.09 28.29
C SER A 1056 23.45 25.74 28.87
N ASP A 1057 24.65 25.15 28.72
CA ASP A 1057 25.90 25.77 29.15
C ASP A 1057 26.55 26.66 28.06
N ALA A 1058 27.85 26.94 28.12
CA ALA A 1058 28.56 27.88 27.24
C ALA A 1058 29.80 27.26 26.55
N ALA A 1059 29.91 25.94 26.55
CA ALA A 1059 30.76 25.19 25.64
C ALA A 1059 30.27 25.32 24.17
N LEU A 1060 31.04 24.75 23.25
CA LEU A 1060 30.65 24.58 21.85
C LEU A 1060 30.92 23.14 21.43
N GLU A 1061 29.84 22.47 21.06
CA GLU A 1061 29.78 21.10 20.64
C GLU A 1061 29.88 21.05 19.11
N VAL A 1062 30.12 19.86 18.57
CA VAL A 1062 30.34 19.67 17.13
C VAL A 1062 29.19 18.88 16.54
N ALA A 1063 28.38 19.57 15.74
CA ALA A 1063 27.43 18.93 14.84
C ALA A 1063 28.19 18.24 13.70
N CYS A 1064 27.90 16.97 13.46
CA CYS A 1064 28.39 16.17 12.35
C CYS A 1064 27.19 15.70 11.54
N LEU A 1065 27.06 16.18 10.30
CA LEU A 1065 26.09 15.65 9.36
C LEU A 1065 26.67 14.39 8.71
N TYR A 1066 26.01 13.25 8.89
CA TYR A 1066 26.45 11.95 8.41
C TYR A 1066 25.46 11.36 7.40
N GLN A 1067 25.98 10.85 6.27
CA GLN A 1067 25.19 10.17 5.26
C GLN A 1067 25.09 8.67 5.58
N GLU A 1068 23.87 8.17 5.71
CA GLU A 1068 23.56 6.75 5.86
C GLU A 1068 23.12 6.19 4.51
N SER A 1069 24.07 5.55 3.83
CA SER A 1069 23.84 4.90 2.54
C SER A 1069 23.04 3.60 2.74
N ILE A 1070 21.74 3.66 2.47
CA ILE A 1070 20.84 2.51 2.58
C ILE A 1070 20.84 1.75 1.26
N PHE A 1071 21.31 0.50 1.29
CA PHE A 1071 21.27 -0.38 0.12
C PHE A 1071 19.82 -0.54 -0.39
N TYR A 1072 19.55 0.01 -1.57
CA TYR A 1072 18.23 0.08 -2.22
C TYR A 1072 17.17 0.99 -1.54
N GLY A 1073 17.55 1.89 -0.63
CA GLY A 1073 16.60 2.70 0.16
C GLY A 1073 16.68 4.22 -0.02
N GLY A 1074 17.47 4.71 -0.97
CA GLY A 1074 17.88 6.12 -1.04
C GLY A 1074 18.95 6.46 0.02
N ASP A 1075 19.54 7.64 -0.10
CA ASP A 1075 20.48 8.15 0.91
C ASP A 1075 19.71 8.98 1.96
N THR A 1076 19.87 8.62 3.24
CA THR A 1076 19.31 9.41 4.36
C THR A 1076 20.43 10.08 5.14
N THR A 1077 20.10 11.12 5.90
CA THR A 1077 21.08 11.82 6.74
C THR A 1077 20.75 11.69 8.23
N SER A 1078 21.80 11.70 9.04
CA SER A 1078 21.76 11.68 10.50
C SER A 1078 22.61 12.81 11.07
N LEU A 1079 22.04 13.53 12.03
CA LEU A 1079 22.79 14.46 12.90
C LEU A 1079 23.45 13.66 14.02
N ILE A 1080 24.73 13.93 14.29
CA ILE A 1080 25.46 13.39 15.43
C ILE A 1080 26.16 14.55 16.13
N VAL A 1081 26.10 14.60 17.47
CA VAL A 1081 26.69 15.68 18.26
C VAL A 1081 27.81 15.14 19.15
N TYR A 1082 28.96 15.82 19.11
CA TYR A 1082 30.13 15.52 19.91
C TYR A 1082 30.47 16.66 20.88
N GLU A 1083 30.49 16.34 22.16
CA GLU A 1083 31.05 17.15 23.25
C GLU A 1083 32.60 17.16 23.18
N ILE A 1084 33.25 18.23 23.68
CA ILE A 1084 34.71 18.38 23.68
C ILE A 1084 35.29 18.33 25.12
N ASN A 1085 35.22 17.17 25.76
CA ASN A 1085 35.78 16.95 27.10
C ASN A 1085 37.30 16.70 27.08
N ASP A 1086 38.06 17.50 27.84
CA ASP A 1086 39.53 17.43 27.95
C ASP A 1086 40.26 17.39 26.57
N GLY A 1087 39.66 18.02 25.54
CA GLY A 1087 40.19 18.06 24.17
C GLY A 1087 39.95 16.78 23.36
N LYS A 1088 38.83 16.10 23.55
CA LYS A 1088 38.42 14.89 22.82
C LYS A 1088 36.94 14.88 22.48
N PHE A 1089 36.58 14.13 21.44
CA PHE A 1089 35.18 13.93 21.06
C PHE A 1089 34.50 12.89 21.97
N GLU A 1090 33.41 13.28 22.65
CA GLU A 1090 32.50 12.36 23.32
C GLU A 1090 31.10 12.48 22.70
N GLN A 1091 30.58 11.39 22.10
CA GLN A 1091 29.27 11.44 21.43
C GLN A 1091 28.15 11.56 22.47
N VAL A 1092 27.40 12.66 22.42
CA VAL A 1092 26.28 12.94 23.35
C VAL A 1092 24.92 12.73 22.72
N HIS A 1093 24.78 12.88 21.40
CA HIS A 1093 23.51 12.72 20.69
C HIS A 1093 23.67 12.12 19.29
N GLN A 1094 22.61 11.47 18.79
CA GLN A 1094 22.45 11.05 17.39
C GLN A 1094 20.96 10.95 17.05
N LYS A 1095 20.53 11.56 15.95
CA LYS A 1095 19.16 11.46 15.40
C LYS A 1095 19.19 11.29 13.89
N GLN A 1096 18.48 10.29 13.37
CA GLN A 1096 18.22 10.14 11.94
C GLN A 1096 17.17 11.19 11.53
N LEU A 1097 17.46 11.96 10.49
CA LEU A 1097 16.64 13.11 10.08
C LEU A 1097 15.51 12.72 9.12
N ASN A 1098 15.61 11.53 8.52
CA ASN A 1098 14.67 10.97 7.54
C ASN A 1098 14.39 11.90 6.34
N VAL A 1099 15.42 12.64 5.95
CA VAL A 1099 15.49 13.52 4.77
C VAL A 1099 16.92 13.52 4.21
N ASN A 1100 17.07 13.95 2.95
CA ASN A 1100 18.36 14.17 2.32
C ASN A 1100 18.82 15.63 2.54
N VAL A 1101 19.61 15.89 3.58
CA VAL A 1101 20.20 17.20 3.87
C VAL A 1101 21.49 17.38 3.06
N ILE A 1102 21.57 18.48 2.33
CA ILE A 1102 22.69 18.83 1.44
C ILE A 1102 23.60 19.92 2.04
N ASP A 1103 23.03 20.77 2.90
CA ASP A 1103 23.73 21.87 3.58
C ASP A 1103 23.04 22.12 4.94
N PHE A 1104 23.76 22.54 5.97
CA PHE A 1104 23.17 23.03 7.22
C PHE A 1104 23.99 24.14 7.86
N VAL A 1105 23.31 25.00 8.62
CA VAL A 1105 23.94 26.10 9.38
C VAL A 1105 23.33 26.24 10.77
N VAL A 1106 24.07 26.88 11.67
CA VAL A 1106 23.62 27.20 13.04
C VAL A 1106 22.74 28.45 13.03
N SER A 1107 21.59 28.41 13.70
CA SER A 1107 20.71 29.57 13.86
C SER A 1107 21.32 30.62 14.80
N PRO A 1108 21.53 31.87 14.35
CA PRO A 1108 22.07 32.94 15.19
C PRO A 1108 21.02 33.56 16.13
N VAL A 1109 19.82 32.98 16.23
CA VAL A 1109 18.69 33.50 17.02
C VAL A 1109 18.88 33.33 18.53
N THR A 1110 19.62 32.28 18.95
CA THR A 1110 19.94 32.02 20.37
C THR A 1110 21.45 31.87 20.58
N GLU A 1111 21.90 32.14 21.81
CA GLU A 1111 23.28 31.88 22.25
C GLU A 1111 23.46 30.47 22.86
N SER A 1112 22.36 29.77 23.18
CA SER A 1112 22.36 28.40 23.67
C SER A 1112 21.11 27.62 23.26
N ASN A 1113 21.19 26.28 23.30
CA ASN A 1113 20.24 25.35 22.68
C ASN A 1113 19.96 25.77 21.22
N GLN A 1114 21.03 25.95 20.44
CA GLN A 1114 20.95 26.58 19.13
C GLN A 1114 20.19 25.70 18.12
N GLU A 1115 19.15 26.29 17.54
CA GLU A 1115 18.41 25.68 16.43
C GLU A 1115 19.36 25.46 15.24
N LEU A 1116 19.12 24.40 14.47
CA LEU A 1116 19.82 24.17 13.20
C LEU A 1116 18.87 24.48 12.04
N ILE A 1117 19.42 25.05 10.98
CA ILE A 1117 18.70 25.38 9.76
C ILE A 1117 19.27 24.49 8.65
N LEU A 1118 18.50 23.49 8.26
CA LEU A 1118 18.87 22.46 7.29
C LEU A 1118 18.34 22.84 5.90
N VAL A 1119 19.11 22.56 4.85
CA VAL A 1119 18.63 22.59 3.47
C VAL A 1119 18.55 21.17 2.92
N THR A 1120 17.35 20.75 2.53
CA THR A 1120 17.12 19.42 1.94
C THR A 1120 16.88 19.49 0.44
N GLN A 1121 17.15 18.40 -0.27
CA GLN A 1121 16.68 18.18 -1.65
C GLN A 1121 15.54 17.16 -1.67
N GLY A 1122 14.53 17.40 -2.51
CA GLY A 1122 13.52 16.41 -2.91
C GLY A 1122 13.28 16.42 -4.43
N GLY A 1123 12.57 15.40 -4.92
CA GLY A 1123 12.33 15.14 -6.34
C GLY A 1123 13.57 14.68 -7.11
N GLY A 1124 13.37 14.28 -8.38
CA GLY A 1124 14.44 13.83 -9.26
C GLY A 1124 14.80 12.35 -9.11
N ASP A 1125 13.87 11.53 -8.61
CA ASP A 1125 14.01 10.06 -8.59
C ASP A 1125 13.80 9.48 -10.00
N GLU A 1126 12.99 10.13 -10.84
CA GLU A 1126 12.98 9.95 -12.29
C GLU A 1126 13.84 11.00 -13.04
N TRP A 1127 14.39 10.60 -14.20
CA TRP A 1127 15.29 11.42 -15.04
C TRP A 1127 14.71 12.76 -15.52
N ASP A 1128 13.38 12.91 -15.53
CA ASP A 1128 12.70 14.06 -16.10
C ASP A 1128 12.04 14.98 -15.06
N GLU A 1129 11.95 14.56 -13.80
CA GLU A 1129 11.30 15.29 -12.70
C GLU A 1129 12.06 16.58 -12.26
N PRO A 1130 11.35 17.68 -11.97
CA PRO A 1130 11.94 18.84 -11.31
C PRO A 1130 12.40 18.56 -9.87
N THR A 1131 13.66 18.87 -9.57
CA THR A 1131 14.16 18.90 -8.19
C THR A 1131 13.73 20.18 -7.47
N HIS A 1132 13.54 20.07 -6.15
CA HIS A 1132 13.21 21.17 -5.27
C HIS A 1132 14.05 21.14 -3.98
N ALA A 1133 14.09 22.26 -3.27
CA ALA A 1133 14.73 22.40 -1.98
C ALA A 1133 13.71 22.78 -0.88
N ASN A 1134 13.97 22.39 0.37
CA ASN A 1134 13.31 23.01 1.52
C ASN A 1134 14.35 23.60 2.47
N ILE A 1135 13.94 24.63 3.21
CA ILE A 1135 14.59 25.05 4.44
C ILE A 1135 13.79 24.46 5.61
N ILE A 1136 14.45 23.67 6.45
CA ILE A 1136 13.87 23.04 7.65
C ILE A 1136 14.56 23.61 8.89
N PHE A 1137 13.78 24.14 9.83
CA PHE A 1137 14.25 24.55 11.14
C PHE A 1137 14.10 23.39 12.12
N THR A 1138 15.13 23.12 12.91
CA THR A 1138 15.09 22.11 13.97
C THR A 1138 15.54 22.66 15.31
N ASP A 1139 15.15 21.98 16.39
CA ASP A 1139 15.86 22.13 17.67
C ASP A 1139 17.32 21.65 17.56
N SER A 1140 18.10 21.87 18.62
CA SER A 1140 19.51 21.42 18.70
C SER A 1140 19.66 19.89 18.64
N PHE A 1141 18.57 19.12 18.84
CA PHE A 1141 18.52 17.66 18.71
C PHE A 1141 18.19 17.20 17.27
N GLY A 1142 17.95 18.11 16.32
CA GLY A 1142 17.60 17.76 14.94
C GLY A 1142 16.12 17.36 14.75
N SER A 1143 15.23 17.66 15.71
CA SER A 1143 13.79 17.44 15.54
C SER A 1143 13.16 18.63 14.83
N LYS A 1144 12.33 18.38 13.81
CA LYS A 1144 11.71 19.44 12.99
C LYS A 1144 10.80 20.34 13.84
N ILE A 1145 10.95 21.66 13.65
CA ILE A 1145 10.12 22.72 14.21
C ILE A 1145 9.23 23.30 13.12
N SER A 1146 9.82 23.68 11.98
CA SER A 1146 9.09 24.20 10.81
C SER A 1146 9.80 23.89 9.49
N ARG A 1147 9.07 24.00 8.37
CA ARG A 1147 9.56 23.78 6.99
C ARG A 1147 9.00 24.85 6.05
N SER A 1148 9.83 25.35 5.14
CA SER A 1148 9.41 26.23 4.04
C SER A 1148 8.55 25.49 3.00
N PRO A 1149 7.82 26.18 2.11
CA PRO A 1149 7.34 25.56 0.89
C PRO A 1149 8.50 25.03 0.05
N ASP A 1150 8.19 24.22 -0.97
CA ASP A 1150 9.18 23.66 -1.88
C ASP A 1150 9.73 24.77 -2.78
N LEU A 1151 11.04 25.05 -2.69
CA LEU A 1151 11.77 26.09 -3.42
C LEU A 1151 12.37 25.50 -4.71
N LEU A 1152 12.47 26.28 -5.78
CA LEU A 1152 12.94 25.80 -7.08
C LEU A 1152 14.41 25.34 -7.07
N GLY A 1153 14.64 24.11 -7.54
CA GLY A 1153 15.95 23.54 -7.90
C GLY A 1153 16.73 22.86 -6.77
N SER A 1154 17.78 22.14 -7.15
CA SER A 1154 18.68 21.44 -6.23
C SER A 1154 19.55 22.41 -5.44
N PRO A 1155 19.66 22.29 -4.11
CA PRO A 1155 20.66 23.02 -3.34
C PRO A 1155 22.07 22.44 -3.55
N SER A 1156 23.08 23.07 -2.98
CA SER A 1156 24.43 22.49 -2.85
C SER A 1156 25.02 22.76 -1.47
N LYS A 1157 26.15 22.11 -1.15
CA LYS A 1157 26.93 22.48 0.04
C LYS A 1157 27.26 23.98 0.01
N ASP A 1158 27.31 24.60 1.19
CA ASP A 1158 27.57 26.03 1.41
C ASP A 1158 26.54 26.97 0.72
N ALA A 1159 25.37 26.48 0.31
CA ALA A 1159 24.34 27.27 -0.37
C ALA A 1159 23.58 28.24 0.54
N LEU A 1160 23.49 27.96 1.84
CA LEU A 1160 22.78 28.76 2.83
C LEU A 1160 23.75 29.71 3.55
N LYS A 1161 23.31 30.97 3.74
CA LYS A 1161 24.01 31.97 4.57
C LYS A 1161 22.99 32.68 5.44
N VAL A 1162 23.27 32.85 6.73
CA VAL A 1162 22.28 33.33 7.72
C VAL A 1162 22.85 34.40 8.63
N ARG A 1163 22.00 35.32 9.11
CA ARG A 1163 22.36 36.38 10.07
C ARG A 1163 21.13 36.98 10.73
N LEU A 1164 21.33 37.76 11.80
CA LEU A 1164 20.32 38.71 12.27
C LEU A 1164 20.47 40.08 11.59
N ASP A 1165 19.35 40.81 11.42
CA ASP A 1165 19.31 42.22 11.01
C ASP A 1165 19.54 43.18 12.20
N ASP A 1166 19.64 44.49 11.93
CA ASP A 1166 19.77 45.56 12.94
C ASP A 1166 18.63 45.61 13.99
N LYS A 1167 17.56 44.82 13.83
CA LYS A 1167 16.41 44.69 14.74
C LYS A 1167 16.34 43.32 15.41
N GLY A 1168 17.22 42.39 15.08
CA GLY A 1168 17.21 41.01 15.57
C GLY A 1168 16.34 40.04 14.76
N LYS A 1169 15.92 40.37 13.53
CA LYS A 1169 15.23 39.43 12.63
C LYS A 1169 16.21 38.53 11.88
N LEU A 1170 15.88 37.25 11.75
CA LEU A 1170 16.65 36.30 10.95
C LEU A 1170 16.50 36.61 9.45
N ASN A 1171 17.62 36.70 8.73
CA ASN A 1171 17.68 36.76 7.27
C ASN A 1171 18.41 35.54 6.72
N LEU A 1172 18.00 35.05 5.56
CA LEU A 1172 18.65 33.96 4.84
C LEU A 1172 19.00 34.39 3.40
N LEU A 1173 20.16 33.92 2.90
CA LEU A 1173 20.40 33.72 1.47
C LEU A 1173 20.39 32.22 1.19
N LEU A 1174 19.71 31.80 0.12
CA LEU A 1174 19.81 30.47 -0.43
C LEU A 1174 20.20 30.54 -1.91
N SER A 1175 21.00 29.58 -2.38
CA SER A 1175 21.32 29.40 -3.79
C SER A 1175 21.07 27.96 -4.21
N THR A 1176 20.26 27.75 -5.25
CA THR A 1176 20.04 26.43 -5.86
C THR A 1176 20.69 26.35 -7.25
N SER A 1177 20.49 25.25 -7.95
CA SER A 1177 20.87 25.08 -9.34
C SER A 1177 20.16 26.06 -10.29
N VAL A 1178 19.00 26.61 -9.92
CA VAL A 1178 18.17 27.45 -10.81
C VAL A 1178 17.84 28.83 -10.27
N ALA A 1179 18.04 29.13 -8.98
CA ALA A 1179 17.66 30.40 -8.37
C ALA A 1179 18.56 30.87 -7.20
N MET A 1180 18.59 32.19 -7.03
CA MET A 1180 19.14 32.96 -5.90
C MET A 1180 17.97 33.51 -5.07
N TYR A 1181 18.01 33.34 -3.75
CA TYR A 1181 16.94 33.79 -2.85
C TYR A 1181 17.44 34.80 -1.80
N GLN A 1182 16.64 35.83 -1.52
CA GLN A 1182 16.70 36.64 -0.32
C GLN A 1182 15.40 36.46 0.50
N ILE A 1183 15.56 36.15 1.79
CA ILE A 1183 14.48 35.81 2.73
C ILE A 1183 14.64 36.69 3.99
N HIS A 1184 13.56 37.34 4.44
CA HIS A 1184 13.56 38.55 5.30
C HIS A 1184 12.36 38.63 6.28
#